data_AF-A0A6N7ZUD9-F1
#
_entry.id   AF-A0A6N7ZUD9-F1
#
_cell.length_a   1.000
_cell.length_b   1.000
_cell.length_c   1.000
_cell.angle_alpha   90.00
_cell.angle_beta   90.00
_cell.angle_gamma   90.00
#
_symmetry.space_group_name_H-M   'P 1'
#
loop_
_entity.id
_entity.type
_entity.pdbx_description
1 polymer ?
#
loop_
_entity_poly.entity_id
_entity_poly.type
_entity_poly.pdbx_seq_one_letter_code
_entity_poly.pdbx_strand_id
1 'polypeptide(L)'
;MASNYEVICEENRRRYGTEGAQKSGGLAAGLYDDRTHFIFELLQNAEDALGRRGDWNGLRKVTFTLNKNRLTLSHFGQPFNEADVRSVCDIAESTKNESSIGRFGLGFKSVYTVTDLPEIHSGDEDFAIQDYVFPKPAPRAPREHDETQIILPLTLEDPTAERDIMAGFRRLGPGALLFLRNIEEINWSVEDGASGFYMRNPPDELGANVRRVMVVGHETGQDEVDQDWLVFHRDVFSDKQKKVGRVEIAFSITTSKGTSGRWLVHPLPTSPLVVFFPTVVETHLGFLVQGPYSTTPSRENIPLGDPWNQHLVMETSSLLVEAMRWLREKKTLDVSLLRCLPVDPEKFREDTRFSPMFKAVREAFRDDALLPTNKNDYVSASKAKLARTQDLRDLLTPEQVAALFNSSSGAWLSGDITQDKAPEIRQYLMRELDIDEIRPENFLPSLTKPFLESQSDEWVLQLYEFLSGQEKVLRRYLETVPFIRLDDGSHVVAFENGEAKAFLPSTSATDLPTMRSVVCATPEVRQFLVSLGITEPDPVDDVIRNLLPKYQNEEVDVDDETYASDIERIRVAFGTDSTAQKEKLRSALRETNFVMVVDTGDGKTYVAKPSETYIATDRLQQLFAGVPNIMIVDNKYDCLRGEDIRDLLVSCGASRYLIPEAIESGLEDTEKEKIRKESGLERAVEEWQPKDFTLRGLTQLLEFFPKLQFEEAAARAEVLWEALADLEARGTAAFYGTYTWRYYKEKKTAQFDADFLRILNRTAWVPNGDGELVSPGLVDFETLGWNSNPFLLTKITFKPPMTYQLAKEVGIDPSVLDLLRKLRITSAADLMSKIRETDLVPENDTDKEADADTDGAETKDPDVYKDAEDLYGDDMPDIPNGTYDPAGDVDVGRSGSGATGGGSGNRGGSSGNGSGGKSGDSKAVRTGAGGDATSKTSNHQGKRSPESNGGRPFISYLGSHPDDEGPDPDGLNQATRMQIEAKAIDKIIDIEPDLQRTVEGNKGFDLYEADGSGNVVRWVEVKSMTGSLKDRPVGLSRAQFDLALEKREAFWLYVVERASETEISRVVKIQDPAGRARTFTYDSGWLSIAETVTCPDFQGHS
;
A
#
# COMPACT_ATOMS: atom_id res chain seq x y z
N MET A 1 -28.36 -71.74 -37.84
CA MET A 1 -29.51 -72.48 -37.27
C MET A 1 -29.61 -72.09 -35.81
N ALA A 2 -30.82 -72.00 -35.27
CA ALA A 2 -31.06 -71.71 -33.85
C ALA A 2 -30.46 -72.79 -32.93
N SER A 3 -30.13 -72.38 -31.70
CA SER A 3 -29.57 -73.24 -30.66
C SER A 3 -30.59 -74.22 -30.07
N ASN A 4 -30.12 -75.36 -29.55
CA ASN A 4 -31.00 -76.31 -28.86
C ASN A 4 -31.24 -75.86 -27.40
N TYR A 5 -32.25 -75.02 -27.20
CA TYR A 5 -32.61 -74.49 -25.89
C TYR A 5 -33.02 -75.58 -24.88
N GLU A 6 -33.55 -76.73 -25.31
CA GLU A 6 -33.91 -77.84 -24.42
C GLU A 6 -32.68 -78.48 -23.78
N VAL A 7 -31.62 -78.67 -24.56
CA VAL A 7 -30.32 -79.19 -24.10
C VAL A 7 -29.65 -78.19 -23.14
N ILE A 8 -29.62 -76.90 -23.49
CA ILE A 8 -29.08 -75.84 -22.62
C ILE A 8 -29.87 -75.80 -21.28
N CYS A 9 -31.19 -75.92 -21.34
CA CYS A 9 -32.01 -76.03 -20.14
C CYS A 9 -31.71 -77.29 -19.31
N GLU A 10 -31.48 -78.45 -19.92
CA GLU A 10 -31.15 -79.67 -19.16
C GLU A 10 -29.78 -79.56 -18.48
N GLU A 11 -28.78 -79.04 -19.20
CA GLU A 11 -27.45 -78.76 -18.64
C GLU A 11 -27.53 -77.77 -17.46
N ASN A 12 -28.25 -76.65 -17.61
CA ASN A 12 -28.41 -75.67 -16.54
C ASN A 12 -29.21 -76.22 -15.34
N ARG A 13 -30.22 -77.08 -15.55
CA ARG A 13 -30.90 -77.78 -14.45
C ARG A 13 -29.96 -78.72 -13.70
N ARG A 14 -29.07 -79.43 -14.41
CA ARG A 14 -28.06 -80.31 -13.79
C ARG A 14 -26.96 -79.52 -13.05
N ARG A 15 -26.64 -78.31 -13.51
CA ARG A 15 -25.57 -77.45 -12.96
C ARG A 15 -26.01 -76.59 -11.76
N TYR A 16 -27.26 -76.11 -11.76
CA TYR A 16 -27.76 -75.16 -10.76
C TYR A 16 -29.01 -75.61 -10.00
N GLY A 17 -29.85 -76.46 -10.60
CA GLY A 17 -31.23 -76.66 -10.14
C GLY A 17 -32.08 -75.39 -10.25
N THR A 18 -33.41 -75.51 -10.08
CA THR A 18 -34.32 -74.36 -10.22
C THR A 18 -34.15 -73.35 -9.07
N GLU A 19 -34.18 -73.82 -7.82
CA GLU A 19 -34.03 -72.97 -6.64
C GLU A 19 -32.63 -72.32 -6.56
N GLY A 20 -31.59 -73.06 -6.97
CA GLY A 20 -30.21 -72.54 -7.02
C GLY A 20 -30.05 -71.47 -8.10
N ALA A 21 -30.63 -71.67 -9.28
CA ALA A 21 -30.67 -70.67 -10.34
C ALA A 21 -31.42 -69.40 -9.90
N GLN A 22 -32.61 -69.53 -9.31
CA GLN A 22 -33.38 -68.38 -8.81
C GLN A 22 -32.62 -67.62 -7.71
N LYS A 23 -32.03 -68.33 -6.73
CA LYS A 23 -31.30 -67.70 -5.63
C LYS A 23 -30.02 -67.00 -6.10
N SER A 24 -29.20 -67.66 -6.91
CA SER A 24 -27.94 -67.08 -7.39
C SER A 24 -28.16 -66.05 -8.50
N GLY A 25 -29.21 -66.18 -9.30
CA GLY A 25 -29.64 -65.21 -10.31
C GLY A 25 -30.20 -63.92 -9.69
N GLY A 26 -31.05 -64.04 -8.66
CA GLY A 26 -31.55 -62.87 -7.91
C GLY A 26 -30.43 -62.12 -7.19
N LEU A 27 -29.45 -62.82 -6.61
CA LEU A 27 -28.23 -62.21 -6.07
C LEU A 27 -27.40 -61.50 -7.16
N ALA A 28 -27.38 -62.01 -8.38
CA ALA A 28 -26.68 -61.38 -9.51
C ALA A 28 -27.44 -60.18 -10.11
N ALA A 29 -28.77 -60.16 -10.04
CA ALA A 29 -29.59 -59.02 -10.43
C ALA A 29 -29.43 -57.84 -9.46
N GLY A 30 -29.39 -58.12 -8.15
CA GLY A 30 -29.13 -57.15 -7.08
C GLY A 30 -27.64 -56.87 -6.81
N LEU A 31 -26.77 -56.94 -7.82
CA LEU A 31 -25.32 -56.65 -7.68
C LEU A 31 -24.95 -55.16 -7.72
N TYR A 32 -25.89 -54.30 -8.12
CA TYR A 32 -25.68 -52.88 -8.36
C TYR A 32 -26.68 -52.07 -7.52
N ASP A 33 -26.23 -51.01 -6.84
CA ASP A 33 -27.10 -50.19 -6.00
C ASP A 33 -28.08 -49.36 -6.84
N ASP A 34 -27.71 -49.02 -8.08
CA ASP A 34 -28.62 -48.45 -9.09
C ASP A 34 -29.27 -49.54 -9.94
N ARG A 35 -30.59 -49.68 -9.79
CA ARG A 35 -31.44 -50.59 -10.58
C ARG A 35 -31.32 -50.41 -12.10
N THR A 36 -30.90 -49.23 -12.58
CA THR A 36 -30.80 -48.88 -14.00
C THR A 36 -29.41 -49.12 -14.59
N HIS A 37 -28.45 -49.64 -13.81
CA HIS A 37 -27.10 -49.95 -14.27
C HIS A 37 -27.08 -50.89 -15.50
N PHE A 38 -28.14 -51.69 -15.70
CA PHE A 38 -28.29 -52.56 -16.88
C PHE A 38 -28.18 -51.82 -18.22
N ILE A 39 -28.48 -50.51 -18.28
CA ILE A 39 -28.33 -49.68 -19.49
C ILE A 39 -26.86 -49.70 -19.96
N PHE A 40 -25.92 -49.55 -19.03
CA PHE A 40 -24.48 -49.60 -19.31
C PHE A 40 -24.00 -51.02 -19.64
N GLU A 41 -24.55 -52.05 -18.98
CA GLU A 41 -24.26 -53.45 -19.31
C GLU A 41 -24.71 -53.81 -20.73
N LEU A 42 -25.92 -53.39 -21.14
CA LEU A 42 -26.42 -53.62 -22.50
C LEU A 42 -25.61 -52.84 -23.54
N LEU A 43 -25.20 -51.60 -23.25
CA LEU A 43 -24.27 -50.85 -24.11
C LEU A 43 -22.91 -51.54 -24.24
N GLN A 44 -22.34 -52.07 -23.16
CA GLN A 44 -21.08 -52.83 -23.26
C GLN A 44 -21.27 -54.12 -24.07
N ASN A 45 -22.36 -54.87 -23.87
CA ASN A 45 -22.65 -56.06 -24.66
C ASN A 45 -22.80 -55.72 -26.16
N ALA A 46 -23.38 -54.56 -26.50
CA ALA A 46 -23.49 -54.07 -27.86
C ALA A 46 -22.13 -53.63 -28.46
N GLU A 47 -21.31 -52.92 -27.68
CA GLU A 47 -19.93 -52.52 -28.01
C GLU A 47 -19.04 -53.75 -28.28
N ASP A 48 -19.05 -54.73 -27.37
CA ASP A 48 -18.33 -55.99 -27.51
C ASP A 48 -18.81 -56.75 -28.76
N ALA A 49 -20.13 -56.87 -28.97
CA ALA A 49 -20.70 -57.57 -30.13
C ALA A 49 -20.39 -56.87 -31.46
N LEU A 50 -20.36 -55.54 -31.52
CA LEU A 50 -19.89 -54.79 -32.70
C LEU A 50 -18.37 -55.01 -32.92
N GLY A 51 -17.57 -55.01 -31.85
CA GLY A 51 -16.14 -55.30 -31.90
C GLY A 51 -15.81 -56.70 -32.45
N ARG A 52 -16.67 -57.70 -32.21
CA ARG A 52 -16.52 -59.05 -32.79
C ARG A 52 -16.81 -59.12 -34.30
N ARG A 53 -17.41 -58.10 -34.93
CA ARG A 53 -17.64 -58.11 -36.39
C ARG A 53 -16.41 -57.77 -37.23
N GLY A 54 -15.35 -57.19 -36.64
CA GLY A 54 -14.13 -56.80 -37.37
C GLY A 54 -14.40 -55.70 -38.41
N ASP A 55 -13.86 -55.87 -39.62
CA ASP A 55 -13.91 -54.92 -40.75
C ASP A 55 -15.31 -54.82 -41.43
N TRP A 56 -16.37 -54.77 -40.62
CA TRP A 56 -17.77 -54.73 -41.07
C TRP A 56 -18.32 -53.30 -41.10
N ASN A 57 -18.72 -52.86 -42.30
CA ASN A 57 -19.15 -51.50 -42.61
C ASN A 57 -20.68 -51.31 -42.54
N GLY A 58 -21.34 -51.89 -41.53
CA GLY A 58 -22.76 -51.67 -41.26
C GLY A 58 -23.00 -50.64 -40.15
N LEU A 59 -24.25 -50.50 -39.70
CA LEU A 59 -24.65 -49.48 -38.73
C LEU A 59 -23.99 -49.69 -37.35
N ARG A 60 -23.25 -48.70 -36.87
CA ARG A 60 -22.51 -48.72 -35.60
C ARG A 60 -23.32 -48.06 -34.47
N LYS A 61 -24.60 -48.42 -34.43
CA LYS A 61 -25.67 -47.72 -33.71
C LYS A 61 -26.26 -48.60 -32.60
N VAL A 62 -26.63 -47.97 -31.49
CA VAL A 62 -27.54 -48.51 -30.48
C VAL A 62 -28.80 -47.64 -30.39
N THR A 63 -29.96 -48.23 -30.18
CA THR A 63 -31.23 -47.49 -30.01
C THR A 63 -32.07 -48.12 -28.90
N PHE A 64 -32.47 -47.31 -27.92
CA PHE A 64 -33.40 -47.66 -26.87
C PHE A 64 -34.80 -47.08 -27.16
N THR A 65 -35.84 -47.89 -27.04
CA THR A 65 -37.24 -47.44 -27.15
C THR A 65 -38.03 -47.95 -25.96
N LEU A 66 -38.45 -47.03 -25.10
CA LEU A 66 -39.22 -47.29 -23.88
C LEU A 66 -40.69 -46.99 -24.11
N ASN A 67 -41.57 -47.89 -23.67
CA ASN A 67 -42.97 -47.59 -23.42
C ASN A 67 -43.46 -48.26 -22.14
N LYS A 68 -44.71 -47.97 -21.76
CA LYS A 68 -45.35 -48.39 -20.50
C LYS A 68 -45.33 -49.91 -20.24
N ASN A 69 -45.13 -50.72 -21.28
CA ASN A 69 -45.19 -52.18 -21.21
C ASN A 69 -43.84 -52.86 -21.48
N ARG A 70 -42.87 -52.20 -22.12
CA ARG A 70 -41.55 -52.78 -22.44
C ARG A 70 -40.48 -51.71 -22.69
N LEU A 71 -39.24 -52.08 -22.41
CA LEU A 71 -38.06 -51.47 -23.01
C LEU A 71 -37.54 -52.36 -24.15
N THR A 72 -37.22 -51.78 -25.30
CA THR A 72 -36.49 -52.45 -26.38
C THR A 72 -35.12 -51.79 -26.58
N LEU A 73 -34.07 -52.59 -26.65
CA LEU A 73 -32.73 -52.20 -27.14
C LEU A 73 -32.51 -52.86 -28.51
N SER A 74 -32.10 -52.07 -29.50
CA SER A 74 -31.65 -52.53 -30.81
C SER A 74 -30.18 -52.16 -31.03
N HIS A 75 -29.41 -53.09 -31.60
CA HIS A 75 -28.06 -52.84 -32.12
C HIS A 75 -27.68 -53.85 -33.22
N PHE A 76 -26.70 -53.52 -34.05
CA PHE A 76 -26.28 -54.36 -35.17
C PHE A 76 -24.94 -55.09 -34.89
N GLY A 77 -24.72 -55.50 -33.63
CA GLY A 77 -23.57 -56.32 -33.25
C GLY A 77 -23.58 -57.71 -33.93
N GLN A 78 -22.49 -58.48 -33.80
CA GLN A 78 -22.43 -59.84 -34.35
C GLN A 78 -23.63 -60.68 -33.85
N PRO A 79 -24.36 -61.39 -34.72
CA PRO A 79 -25.56 -62.11 -34.29
C PRO A 79 -25.23 -63.22 -33.27
N PHE A 80 -26.17 -63.50 -32.37
CA PHE A 80 -26.02 -64.54 -31.37
C PHE A 80 -25.79 -65.92 -32.00
N ASN A 81 -25.04 -66.73 -31.28
CA ASN A 81 -24.80 -68.14 -31.55
C ASN A 81 -24.89 -68.93 -30.23
N GLU A 82 -24.82 -70.25 -30.27
CA GLU A 82 -24.98 -71.11 -29.09
C GLU A 82 -24.05 -70.76 -27.93
N ALA A 83 -22.83 -70.25 -28.18
CA ALA A 83 -21.94 -69.84 -27.11
C ALA A 83 -22.41 -68.55 -26.41
N ASP A 84 -23.04 -67.62 -27.13
CA ASP A 84 -23.66 -66.42 -26.55
C ASP A 84 -24.94 -66.77 -25.79
N VAL A 85 -25.82 -67.62 -26.36
CA VAL A 85 -27.04 -68.13 -25.70
C VAL A 85 -26.68 -68.82 -24.39
N ARG A 86 -25.65 -69.68 -24.39
CA ARG A 86 -25.15 -70.34 -23.18
C ARG A 86 -24.54 -69.37 -22.17
N SER A 87 -23.86 -68.31 -22.64
CA SER A 87 -23.20 -67.33 -21.77
C SER A 87 -24.21 -66.40 -21.08
N VAL A 88 -25.17 -65.86 -21.84
CA VAL A 88 -26.25 -65.02 -21.27
C VAL A 88 -27.14 -65.80 -20.29
N CYS A 89 -27.25 -67.12 -20.47
CA CYS A 89 -27.92 -68.05 -19.56
C CYS A 89 -27.01 -68.68 -18.47
N ASP A 90 -25.77 -68.25 -18.28
CA ASP A 90 -24.91 -68.70 -17.15
C ASP A 90 -25.06 -67.76 -15.93
N ILE A 91 -24.69 -68.21 -14.73
CA ILE A 91 -24.58 -67.40 -13.50
C ILE A 91 -23.15 -67.42 -12.92
N ALA A 92 -22.35 -68.47 -13.18
CA ALA A 92 -21.01 -68.58 -12.60
C ALA A 92 -20.05 -67.51 -13.14
N GLU A 93 -19.03 -67.16 -12.34
CA GLU A 93 -17.86 -66.44 -12.85
C GLU A 93 -17.16 -67.30 -13.90
N SER A 94 -17.35 -66.96 -15.18
CA SER A 94 -16.70 -67.68 -16.28
C SER A 94 -15.20 -67.40 -16.27
N THR A 95 -14.37 -68.44 -16.16
CA THR A 95 -12.90 -68.36 -16.14
C THR A 95 -12.27 -68.06 -17.51
N LYS A 96 -12.91 -67.20 -18.31
CA LYS A 96 -12.48 -66.81 -19.66
C LYS A 96 -11.72 -65.47 -19.63
N ASN A 97 -10.42 -65.55 -19.91
CA ASN A 97 -9.50 -64.46 -20.26
C ASN A 97 -9.35 -63.29 -19.28
N GLU A 98 -8.11 -63.10 -18.82
CA GLU A 98 -7.58 -61.98 -17.99
C GLU A 98 -7.70 -60.58 -18.64
N SER A 99 -8.38 -60.46 -19.78
CA SER A 99 -8.48 -59.25 -20.61
C SER A 99 -9.90 -58.97 -21.13
N SER A 100 -10.90 -59.74 -20.70
CA SER A 100 -12.30 -59.57 -21.11
C SER A 100 -13.10 -58.88 -20.00
N ILE A 101 -13.23 -57.55 -20.08
CA ILE A 101 -13.93 -56.73 -19.08
C ILE A 101 -15.47 -56.86 -19.18
N GLY A 102 -15.98 -57.66 -20.12
CA GLY A 102 -17.37 -58.12 -20.17
C GLY A 102 -17.55 -59.46 -19.46
N ARG A 103 -18.10 -59.45 -18.24
CA ARG A 103 -18.60 -60.65 -17.55
C ARG A 103 -19.93 -61.09 -18.20
N PHE A 104 -19.83 -61.69 -19.40
CA PHE A 104 -20.88 -61.89 -20.42
C PHE A 104 -22.03 -62.86 -20.04
N GLY A 105 -22.57 -62.70 -18.84
CA GLY A 105 -23.64 -63.52 -18.24
C GLY A 105 -24.06 -62.98 -16.87
N LEU A 106 -23.10 -62.52 -16.06
CA LEU A 106 -23.36 -61.87 -14.77
C LEU A 106 -23.94 -60.46 -14.96
N GLY A 107 -23.30 -59.65 -15.81
CA GLY A 107 -23.72 -58.27 -16.09
C GLY A 107 -25.14 -58.18 -16.63
N PHE A 108 -25.50 -59.09 -17.54
CA PHE A 108 -26.85 -59.19 -18.10
C PHE A 108 -27.94 -59.46 -17.05
N LYS A 109 -27.62 -60.08 -15.88
CA LYS A 109 -28.66 -60.34 -14.86
C LYS A 109 -29.25 -59.05 -14.28
N SER A 110 -28.58 -57.91 -14.41
CA SER A 110 -29.11 -56.61 -14.01
C SER A 110 -30.39 -56.20 -14.76
N VAL A 111 -30.74 -56.80 -15.92
CA VAL A 111 -32.05 -56.54 -16.55
C VAL A 111 -33.23 -57.04 -15.71
N TYR A 112 -33.00 -58.03 -14.83
CA TYR A 112 -34.04 -58.56 -13.94
C TYR A 112 -34.41 -57.62 -12.78
N THR A 113 -33.86 -56.41 -12.73
CA THR A 113 -34.39 -55.32 -11.89
C THR A 113 -35.63 -54.64 -12.49
N VAL A 114 -35.97 -54.91 -13.76
CA VAL A 114 -37.10 -54.31 -14.49
C VAL A 114 -37.94 -55.31 -15.31
N THR A 115 -37.50 -56.56 -15.47
CA THR A 115 -38.26 -57.61 -16.18
C THR A 115 -38.06 -59.01 -15.61
N ASP A 116 -39.12 -59.81 -15.53
CA ASP A 116 -39.05 -61.23 -15.15
C ASP A 116 -38.70 -62.17 -16.33
N LEU A 117 -38.78 -61.68 -17.57
CA LEU A 117 -38.70 -62.50 -18.78
C LEU A 117 -38.08 -61.71 -19.97
N PRO A 118 -36.76 -61.46 -19.96
CA PRO A 118 -36.08 -60.83 -21.10
C PRO A 118 -36.08 -61.73 -22.34
N GLU A 119 -36.35 -61.14 -23.49
CA GLU A 119 -36.41 -61.78 -24.81
C GLU A 119 -35.25 -61.28 -25.70
N ILE A 120 -34.65 -62.17 -26.49
CA ILE A 120 -33.50 -61.91 -27.36
C ILE A 120 -33.81 -62.44 -28.76
N HIS A 121 -33.65 -61.55 -29.75
CA HIS A 121 -34.02 -61.76 -31.15
C HIS A 121 -32.85 -61.35 -32.05
N SER A 122 -32.06 -62.32 -32.51
CA SER A 122 -30.77 -62.06 -33.15
C SER A 122 -30.44 -63.12 -34.20
N GLY A 123 -30.38 -62.73 -35.48
CA GLY A 123 -30.14 -63.68 -36.58
C GLY A 123 -31.16 -64.82 -36.62
N ASP A 124 -30.69 -66.05 -36.36
CA ASP A 124 -31.49 -67.27 -36.26
C ASP A 124 -32.04 -67.54 -34.83
N GLU A 125 -31.53 -66.86 -33.80
CA GLU A 125 -31.95 -67.04 -32.41
C GLU A 125 -33.18 -66.16 -32.08
N ASP A 126 -34.18 -66.76 -31.44
CA ASP A 126 -35.43 -66.12 -31.03
C ASP A 126 -35.90 -66.79 -29.72
N PHE A 127 -35.49 -66.24 -28.57
CA PHE A 127 -35.70 -66.89 -27.25
C PHE A 127 -35.92 -65.93 -26.08
N ALA A 128 -36.63 -66.39 -25.07
CA ALA A 128 -36.81 -65.71 -23.78
C ALA A 128 -36.12 -66.49 -22.65
N ILE A 129 -35.59 -65.79 -21.63
CA ILE A 129 -34.83 -66.43 -20.53
C ILE A 129 -35.65 -66.41 -19.24
N GLN A 130 -36.19 -67.58 -18.85
CA GLN A 130 -36.92 -67.73 -17.59
C GLN A 130 -35.96 -68.10 -16.44
N ASP A 131 -36.27 -67.65 -15.21
CA ASP A 131 -35.56 -67.98 -13.96
C ASP A 131 -34.03 -67.79 -14.10
N TYR A 132 -33.64 -66.67 -14.72
CA TYR A 132 -32.25 -66.25 -14.99
C TYR A 132 -31.42 -67.14 -15.95
N VAL A 133 -31.77 -68.41 -16.19
CA VAL A 133 -30.89 -69.39 -16.88
C VAL A 133 -31.58 -70.37 -17.84
N PHE A 134 -32.90 -70.36 -17.98
CA PHE A 134 -33.61 -71.33 -18.82
C PHE A 134 -34.12 -70.68 -20.11
N PRO A 135 -33.37 -70.77 -21.23
CA PRO A 135 -33.83 -70.26 -22.52
C PRO A 135 -35.02 -71.07 -23.04
N LYS A 136 -36.01 -70.39 -23.61
CA LYS A 136 -37.21 -70.97 -24.21
C LYS A 136 -37.49 -70.31 -25.56
N PRO A 137 -38.00 -71.02 -26.57
CA PRO A 137 -38.37 -70.41 -27.85
C PRO A 137 -39.37 -69.25 -27.66
N ALA A 138 -39.09 -68.11 -28.28
CA ALA A 138 -39.97 -66.95 -28.30
C ALA A 138 -40.58 -66.74 -29.71
N PRO A 139 -41.73 -66.05 -29.84
CA PRO A 139 -42.24 -65.64 -31.14
C PRO A 139 -41.25 -64.68 -31.83
N ARG A 140 -40.94 -64.90 -33.11
CA ARG A 140 -39.95 -64.08 -33.83
C ARG A 140 -40.38 -62.61 -33.95
N ALA A 141 -39.65 -61.71 -33.30
CA ALA A 141 -39.85 -60.27 -33.43
C ALA A 141 -39.48 -59.76 -34.84
N PRO A 142 -40.26 -58.83 -35.43
CA PRO A 142 -39.89 -58.14 -36.67
C PRO A 142 -38.63 -57.27 -36.47
N ARG A 143 -37.59 -57.55 -37.26
CA ARG A 143 -36.27 -56.92 -37.19
C ARG A 143 -35.64 -56.82 -38.58
N GLU A 144 -34.72 -55.88 -38.75
CA GLU A 144 -33.91 -55.72 -39.96
C GLU A 144 -32.91 -56.88 -40.14
N HIS A 145 -32.20 -56.88 -41.27
CA HIS A 145 -31.09 -57.81 -41.46
C HIS A 145 -29.92 -57.41 -40.55
N ASP A 146 -29.21 -58.41 -40.00
CA ASP A 146 -28.11 -58.23 -39.03
C ASP A 146 -28.47 -57.55 -37.69
N GLU A 147 -29.72 -57.12 -37.48
CA GLU A 147 -30.20 -56.53 -36.23
C GLU A 147 -30.30 -57.56 -35.09
N THR A 148 -29.89 -57.13 -33.89
CA THR A 148 -30.14 -57.79 -32.61
C THR A 148 -31.06 -56.91 -31.77
N GLN A 149 -32.25 -57.42 -31.45
CA GLN A 149 -33.18 -56.79 -30.51
C GLN A 149 -33.16 -57.55 -29.18
N ILE A 150 -33.09 -56.80 -28.08
CA ILE A 150 -33.29 -57.28 -26.71
C ILE A 150 -34.53 -56.58 -26.18
N ILE A 151 -35.57 -57.35 -25.86
CA ILE A 151 -36.86 -56.84 -25.39
C ILE A 151 -37.00 -57.21 -23.92
N LEU A 152 -37.32 -56.21 -23.09
CA LEU A 152 -37.52 -56.32 -21.66
C LEU A 152 -38.98 -55.94 -21.35
N PRO A 153 -39.92 -56.90 -21.29
CA PRO A 153 -41.30 -56.66 -20.86
C PRO A 153 -41.29 -56.16 -19.41
N LEU A 154 -41.80 -54.95 -19.15
CA LEU A 154 -41.73 -54.35 -17.82
C LEU A 154 -42.67 -55.06 -16.84
N THR A 155 -42.19 -55.33 -15.63
CA THR A 155 -42.99 -55.95 -14.56
C THR A 155 -44.11 -54.99 -14.13
N LEU A 156 -45.36 -55.33 -14.50
CA LEU A 156 -46.54 -54.45 -14.40
C LEU A 156 -46.92 -53.97 -12.99
N GLU A 157 -46.28 -54.50 -11.94
CA GLU A 157 -46.49 -54.12 -10.54
C GLU A 157 -45.58 -52.96 -10.09
N ASP A 158 -44.62 -52.53 -10.92
CA ASP A 158 -43.69 -51.44 -10.63
C ASP A 158 -44.02 -50.15 -11.41
N PRO A 159 -44.59 -49.12 -10.77
CA PRO A 159 -44.91 -47.84 -11.40
C PRO A 159 -43.73 -46.84 -11.46
N THR A 160 -42.55 -47.15 -10.92
CA THR A 160 -41.37 -46.25 -10.98
C THR A 160 -40.41 -46.61 -12.10
N ALA A 161 -40.40 -47.86 -12.57
CA ALA A 161 -39.48 -48.37 -13.59
C ALA A 161 -39.35 -47.44 -14.83
N GLU A 162 -40.45 -46.93 -15.39
CA GLU A 162 -40.41 -46.01 -16.55
C GLU A 162 -39.65 -44.71 -16.23
N ARG A 163 -39.94 -44.10 -15.08
CA ARG A 163 -39.28 -42.88 -14.57
C ARG A 163 -37.81 -43.12 -14.29
N ASP A 164 -37.49 -44.26 -13.68
CA ASP A 164 -36.13 -44.62 -13.29
C ASP A 164 -35.27 -44.82 -14.56
N ILE A 165 -35.76 -45.60 -15.54
CA ILE A 165 -35.09 -45.81 -16.83
C ILE A 165 -34.89 -44.49 -17.58
N MET A 166 -35.89 -43.60 -17.60
CA MET A 166 -35.75 -42.26 -18.20
C MET A 166 -34.64 -41.43 -17.53
N ALA A 167 -34.50 -41.50 -16.20
CA ALA A 167 -33.38 -40.86 -15.50
C ALA A 167 -32.03 -41.52 -15.85
N GLY A 168 -32.02 -42.84 -16.01
CA GLY A 168 -30.85 -43.59 -16.49
C GLY A 168 -30.38 -43.19 -17.89
N PHE A 169 -31.30 -42.92 -18.83
CA PHE A 169 -30.97 -42.39 -20.16
C PHE A 169 -30.37 -41.00 -20.10
N ARG A 170 -30.95 -40.06 -19.35
CA ARG A 170 -30.41 -38.70 -19.19
C ARG A 170 -29.04 -38.67 -18.52
N ARG A 171 -28.76 -39.62 -17.63
CA ARG A 171 -27.44 -39.79 -17.00
C ARG A 171 -26.38 -40.34 -17.97
N LEU A 172 -26.77 -40.92 -19.10
CA LEU A 172 -25.82 -41.43 -20.10
C LEU A 172 -25.03 -40.28 -20.74
N GLY A 173 -25.75 -39.30 -21.29
CA GLY A 173 -25.19 -38.12 -21.96
C GLY A 173 -24.31 -38.42 -23.18
N PRO A 174 -23.83 -37.39 -23.90
CA PRO A 174 -22.91 -37.57 -25.02
C PRO A 174 -21.58 -38.20 -24.57
N GLY A 175 -21.07 -37.84 -23.40
CA GLY A 175 -19.76 -38.30 -22.88
C GLY A 175 -19.59 -39.83 -22.81
N ALA A 176 -20.68 -40.60 -22.77
CA ALA A 176 -20.65 -42.05 -22.86
C ALA A 176 -19.97 -42.60 -24.13
N LEU A 177 -19.99 -41.86 -25.25
CA LEU A 177 -19.35 -42.27 -26.51
C LEU A 177 -17.83 -42.03 -26.56
N LEU A 178 -17.27 -41.23 -25.65
CA LEU A 178 -15.88 -40.74 -25.75
C LEU A 178 -14.83 -41.87 -25.81
N PHE A 179 -15.02 -42.91 -24.99
CA PHE A 179 -14.09 -44.03 -24.84
C PHE A 179 -14.58 -45.37 -25.41
N LEU A 180 -15.85 -45.45 -25.83
CA LEU A 180 -16.33 -46.56 -26.65
C LEU A 180 -15.57 -46.57 -27.98
N ARG A 181 -15.41 -47.74 -28.61
CA ARG A 181 -14.62 -47.86 -29.85
C ARG A 181 -15.51 -48.21 -31.03
N ASN A 182 -16.51 -49.03 -30.80
CA ASN A 182 -17.30 -49.66 -31.84
C ASN A 182 -18.68 -49.04 -32.01
N ILE A 183 -19.29 -48.50 -30.96
CA ILE A 183 -20.50 -47.66 -31.05
C ILE A 183 -20.10 -46.23 -31.47
N GLU A 184 -20.87 -45.65 -32.39
CA GLU A 184 -20.72 -44.30 -32.93
C GLU A 184 -21.97 -43.43 -32.71
N GLU A 185 -23.16 -44.05 -32.63
CA GLU A 185 -24.46 -43.41 -32.39
C GLU A 185 -25.22 -44.14 -31.26
N ILE A 186 -25.74 -43.39 -30.29
CA ILE A 186 -26.69 -43.89 -29.28
C ILE A 186 -27.92 -43.01 -29.25
N ASN A 187 -29.08 -43.62 -29.49
CA ASN A 187 -30.38 -42.96 -29.41
C ASN A 187 -31.22 -43.56 -28.29
N TRP A 188 -32.06 -42.73 -27.66
CA TRP A 188 -33.10 -43.19 -26.75
C TRP A 188 -34.39 -42.40 -26.94
N SER A 189 -35.54 -43.05 -26.77
CA SER A 189 -36.87 -42.43 -26.92
C SER A 189 -37.89 -43.08 -26.00
N VAL A 190 -38.71 -42.26 -25.33
CA VAL A 190 -39.88 -42.68 -24.56
C VAL A 190 -41.16 -42.38 -25.34
N GLU A 191 -42.09 -43.33 -25.41
CA GLU A 191 -43.42 -43.16 -26.03
C GLU A 191 -44.18 -41.98 -25.39
N ASP A 192 -44.69 -41.05 -26.21
CA ASP A 192 -45.27 -39.76 -25.81
C ASP A 192 -44.38 -38.88 -24.89
N GLY A 193 -43.07 -39.15 -24.82
CA GLY A 193 -42.15 -38.56 -23.86
C GLY A 193 -40.89 -37.93 -24.47
N ALA A 194 -39.81 -37.90 -23.68
CA ALA A 194 -38.53 -37.35 -24.09
C ALA A 194 -37.72 -38.33 -24.96
N SER A 195 -36.85 -37.80 -25.81
CA SER A 195 -35.80 -38.51 -26.53
C SER A 195 -34.44 -37.81 -26.42
N GLY A 196 -33.39 -38.55 -26.75
CA GLY A 196 -32.03 -38.05 -26.90
C GLY A 196 -31.25 -38.76 -28.00
N PHE A 197 -30.31 -38.04 -28.57
CA PHE A 197 -29.43 -38.45 -29.67
C PHE A 197 -27.99 -38.07 -29.30
N TYR A 198 -27.09 -39.05 -29.30
CA TYR A 198 -25.67 -38.84 -29.08
C TYR A 198 -24.89 -39.44 -30.26
N MET A 199 -23.94 -38.68 -30.82
CA MET A 199 -23.14 -39.11 -31.96
C MET A 199 -21.68 -38.69 -31.77
N ARG A 200 -20.75 -39.60 -32.05
CA ARG A 200 -19.31 -39.32 -32.08
C ARG A 200 -18.81 -39.27 -33.51
N ASN A 201 -18.21 -38.14 -33.89
CA ASN A 201 -17.56 -37.98 -35.19
C ASN A 201 -16.30 -38.86 -35.29
N PRO A 202 -15.90 -39.29 -36.51
CA PRO A 202 -14.61 -39.98 -36.72
C PRO A 202 -13.45 -39.18 -36.11
N PRO A 203 -12.58 -39.78 -35.28
CA PRO A 203 -11.49 -39.04 -34.61
C PRO A 203 -10.47 -38.44 -35.60
N ASP A 204 -10.05 -37.20 -35.37
CA ASP A 204 -8.88 -36.63 -36.07
C ASP A 204 -7.61 -37.18 -35.43
N GLU A 205 -6.85 -38.04 -36.14
CA GLU A 205 -5.56 -38.54 -35.63
C GLU A 205 -4.49 -37.44 -35.72
N LEU A 206 -3.94 -37.02 -34.57
CA LEU A 206 -3.00 -35.88 -34.45
C LEU A 206 -1.54 -36.33 -34.20
N GLY A 207 -1.32 -37.62 -33.96
CA GLY A 207 -0.01 -38.22 -33.72
C GLY A 207 -0.14 -39.72 -33.40
N ALA A 208 0.97 -40.41 -33.17
CA ALA A 208 0.97 -41.88 -32.99
C ALA A 208 0.27 -42.37 -31.69
N ASN A 209 0.01 -41.47 -30.75
CA ASN A 209 -0.59 -41.72 -29.44
C ASN A 209 -1.61 -40.65 -29.03
N VAL A 210 -2.10 -39.84 -29.97
CA VAL A 210 -2.98 -38.69 -29.67
C VAL A 210 -3.95 -38.40 -30.81
N ARG A 211 -5.23 -38.31 -30.46
CA ARG A 211 -6.35 -38.06 -31.37
C ARG A 211 -7.30 -37.02 -30.79
N ARG A 212 -8.02 -36.32 -31.65
CA ARG A 212 -9.14 -35.43 -31.27
C ARG A 212 -10.45 -36.20 -31.44
N VAL A 213 -11.36 -36.08 -30.49
CA VAL A 213 -12.67 -36.73 -30.51
C VAL A 213 -13.74 -35.67 -30.29
N MET A 214 -14.63 -35.50 -31.26
CA MET A 214 -15.81 -34.64 -31.15
C MET A 214 -17.05 -35.50 -30.90
N VAL A 215 -17.82 -35.16 -29.88
CA VAL A 215 -19.09 -35.81 -29.55
C VAL A 215 -20.19 -34.75 -29.50
N VAL A 216 -21.25 -34.99 -30.26
CA VAL A 216 -22.45 -34.15 -30.33
C VAL A 216 -23.56 -34.81 -29.51
N GLY A 217 -24.29 -34.04 -28.71
CA GLY A 217 -25.46 -34.51 -27.97
C GLY A 217 -26.64 -33.56 -28.07
N HIS A 218 -27.83 -34.11 -28.30
CA HIS A 218 -29.10 -33.37 -28.25
C HIS A 218 -30.13 -34.14 -27.43
N GLU A 219 -30.84 -33.45 -26.55
CA GLU A 219 -31.92 -34.03 -25.74
C GLU A 219 -33.18 -33.16 -25.77
N THR A 220 -34.34 -33.81 -25.68
CA THR A 220 -35.65 -33.13 -25.71
C THR A 220 -35.78 -32.13 -24.55
N GLY A 221 -35.77 -30.84 -24.89
CA GLY A 221 -35.85 -29.75 -23.92
C GLY A 221 -34.50 -29.30 -23.35
N GLN A 222 -33.38 -29.66 -23.98
CA GLN A 222 -32.05 -29.12 -23.73
C GLN A 222 -31.48 -28.55 -25.05
N ASP A 223 -30.51 -27.66 -24.95
CA ASP A 223 -29.75 -27.18 -26.11
C ASP A 223 -28.83 -28.29 -26.67
N GLU A 224 -28.37 -28.12 -27.91
CA GLU A 224 -27.38 -29.01 -28.53
C GLU A 224 -25.98 -28.75 -27.94
N VAL A 225 -25.27 -29.83 -27.57
CA VAL A 225 -23.99 -29.78 -26.86
C VAL A 225 -22.90 -30.46 -27.69
N ASP A 226 -22.04 -29.65 -28.29
CA ASP A 226 -20.76 -30.09 -28.85
C ASP A 226 -19.71 -30.22 -27.74
N GLN A 227 -19.04 -31.37 -27.69
CA GLN A 227 -17.88 -31.61 -26.81
C GLN A 227 -16.66 -32.00 -27.64
N ASP A 228 -15.57 -31.24 -27.50
CA ASP A 228 -14.31 -31.49 -28.20
C ASP A 228 -13.23 -31.93 -27.20
N TRP A 229 -12.56 -33.04 -27.49
CA TRP A 229 -11.68 -33.75 -26.56
C TRP A 229 -10.33 -34.08 -27.20
N LEU A 230 -9.24 -33.74 -26.53
CA LEU A 230 -7.89 -34.20 -26.88
C LEU A 230 -7.56 -35.46 -26.09
N VAL A 231 -7.55 -36.61 -26.76
CA VAL A 231 -7.38 -37.94 -26.16
C VAL A 231 -6.00 -38.51 -26.48
N PHE A 232 -5.16 -38.64 -25.46
CA PHE A 232 -3.89 -39.37 -25.54
C PHE A 232 -4.11 -40.83 -25.14
N HIS A 233 -3.38 -41.77 -25.73
CA HIS A 233 -3.55 -43.20 -25.47
C HIS A 233 -2.26 -44.02 -25.50
N ARG A 234 -2.21 -45.10 -24.71
CA ARG A 234 -1.12 -46.09 -24.71
C ARG A 234 -1.68 -47.51 -24.68
N ASP A 235 -1.21 -48.35 -25.61
CA ASP A 235 -1.49 -49.80 -25.57
C ASP A 235 -0.82 -50.43 -24.34
N VAL A 236 -1.58 -51.18 -23.54
CA VAL A 236 -1.08 -51.87 -22.33
C VAL A 236 -1.10 -53.39 -22.52
N PHE A 237 -0.11 -54.06 -21.94
CA PHE A 237 0.20 -55.48 -22.18
C PHE A 237 0.32 -56.23 -20.85
N SER A 238 -0.11 -57.49 -20.81
CA SER A 238 0.11 -58.37 -19.66
C SER A 238 1.55 -58.93 -19.66
N ASP A 239 1.97 -59.52 -18.53
CA ASP A 239 3.26 -60.22 -18.36
C ASP A 239 3.60 -61.18 -19.52
N LYS A 240 2.57 -61.77 -20.14
CA LYS A 240 2.64 -62.72 -21.25
C LYS A 240 2.80 -62.02 -22.63
N GLN A 241 3.11 -60.72 -22.63
CA GLN A 241 3.26 -59.82 -23.78
C GLN A 241 2.04 -59.81 -24.72
N LYS A 242 0.84 -60.03 -24.17
CA LYS A 242 -0.43 -59.89 -24.90
C LYS A 242 -1.05 -58.54 -24.57
N LYS A 243 -1.42 -57.77 -25.60
CA LYS A 243 -2.19 -56.53 -25.48
C LYS A 243 -3.50 -56.81 -24.76
N VAL A 244 -3.73 -56.12 -23.64
CA VAL A 244 -4.94 -56.22 -22.82
C VAL A 244 -5.93 -55.10 -23.17
N GLY A 245 -5.44 -53.89 -23.44
CA GLY A 245 -6.29 -52.74 -23.71
C GLY A 245 -5.50 -51.49 -24.06
N ARG A 246 -6.05 -50.33 -23.67
CA ARG A 246 -5.34 -49.05 -23.63
C ARG A 246 -5.65 -48.34 -22.33
N VAL A 247 -4.67 -47.63 -21.77
CA VAL A 247 -4.95 -46.47 -20.90
C VAL A 247 -5.06 -45.24 -21.79
N GLU A 248 -6.04 -44.39 -21.51
CA GLU A 248 -6.32 -43.17 -22.26
C GLU A 248 -6.59 -42.00 -21.31
N ILE A 249 -6.14 -40.80 -21.66
CA ILE A 249 -6.41 -39.58 -20.90
C ILE A 249 -7.02 -38.52 -21.82
N ALA A 250 -8.13 -37.92 -21.41
CA ALA A 250 -8.93 -37.02 -22.25
C ALA A 250 -9.08 -35.64 -21.60
N PHE A 251 -8.47 -34.64 -22.22
CA PHE A 251 -8.61 -33.22 -21.87
C PHE A 251 -9.77 -32.61 -22.67
N SER A 252 -10.69 -31.93 -22.00
CA SER A 252 -11.72 -31.12 -22.66
C SER A 252 -11.07 -29.87 -23.26
N ILE A 253 -11.42 -29.52 -24.51
CA ILE A 253 -10.83 -28.40 -25.23
C ILE A 253 -11.90 -27.52 -25.91
N THR A 254 -11.57 -26.23 -26.07
CA THR A 254 -12.35 -25.30 -26.92
C THR A 254 -11.47 -24.77 -28.05
N THR A 255 -12.01 -24.74 -29.27
CA THR A 255 -11.39 -24.05 -30.42
C THR A 255 -11.66 -22.55 -30.36
N SER A 256 -10.62 -21.72 -30.29
CA SER A 256 -10.76 -20.26 -30.35
C SER A 256 -11.24 -19.80 -31.73
N LYS A 257 -12.40 -19.12 -31.79
CA LYS A 257 -12.94 -18.54 -33.04
C LYS A 257 -12.07 -17.36 -33.48
N GLY A 258 -11.15 -17.60 -34.43
CA GLY A 258 -10.40 -16.55 -35.12
C GLY A 258 -8.89 -16.79 -35.27
N THR A 259 -8.30 -17.74 -34.54
CA THR A 259 -6.88 -18.11 -34.70
C THR A 259 -6.70 -19.56 -35.14
N SER A 260 -5.75 -19.79 -36.05
CA SER A 260 -5.54 -21.09 -36.67
C SER A 260 -5.02 -22.14 -35.68
N GLY A 261 -5.88 -23.08 -35.28
CA GLY A 261 -5.47 -24.37 -34.70
C GLY A 261 -4.90 -24.33 -33.28
N ARG A 262 -5.14 -23.26 -32.50
CA ARG A 262 -4.76 -23.22 -31.07
C ARG A 262 -5.96 -23.56 -30.19
N TRP A 263 -5.83 -24.64 -29.42
CA TRP A 263 -6.83 -25.10 -28.45
C TRP A 263 -6.53 -24.54 -27.06
N LEU A 264 -7.57 -24.31 -26.27
CA LEU A 264 -7.48 -24.06 -24.82
C LEU A 264 -8.04 -25.27 -24.07
N VAL A 265 -7.35 -25.71 -23.02
CA VAL A 265 -7.79 -26.83 -22.17
C VAL A 265 -8.68 -26.29 -21.04
N HIS A 266 -9.83 -26.93 -20.85
CA HIS A 266 -10.77 -26.61 -19.78
C HIS A 266 -10.72 -27.67 -18.67
N PRO A 267 -10.36 -27.29 -17.42
CA PRO A 267 -10.44 -28.20 -16.29
C PRO A 267 -11.87 -28.68 -16.05
N LEU A 268 -12.05 -29.99 -15.93
CA LEU A 268 -13.32 -30.57 -15.50
C LEU A 268 -13.58 -30.31 -14.00
N PRO A 269 -14.84 -30.08 -13.58
CA PRO A 269 -15.18 -29.90 -12.16
C PRO A 269 -15.19 -31.21 -11.37
N THR A 270 -15.36 -32.35 -12.06
CA THR A 270 -15.30 -33.71 -11.52
C THR A 270 -14.60 -34.62 -12.52
N SER A 271 -13.97 -35.68 -12.03
CA SER A 271 -13.09 -36.55 -12.81
C SER A 271 -13.19 -38.02 -12.39
N PRO A 272 -14.37 -38.65 -12.56
CA PRO A 272 -14.53 -40.08 -12.27
C PRO A 272 -13.61 -40.92 -13.17
N LEU A 273 -12.97 -41.94 -12.59
CA LEU A 273 -12.22 -42.94 -13.33
C LEU A 273 -13.19 -43.70 -14.27
N VAL A 274 -12.83 -43.81 -15.54
CA VAL A 274 -13.66 -44.47 -16.56
C VAL A 274 -13.17 -45.89 -16.84
N VAL A 275 -14.08 -46.85 -16.74
CA VAL A 275 -13.86 -48.25 -17.12
C VAL A 275 -14.96 -48.63 -18.11
N PHE A 276 -14.76 -48.22 -19.37
CA PHE A 276 -15.81 -48.01 -20.39
C PHE A 276 -16.79 -46.88 -20.03
N PHE A 277 -17.40 -46.94 -18.85
CA PHE A 277 -18.28 -45.92 -18.30
C PHE A 277 -17.72 -45.35 -16.97
N PRO A 278 -18.19 -44.18 -16.50
CA PRO A 278 -17.74 -43.59 -15.24
C PRO A 278 -18.00 -44.49 -14.03
N THR A 279 -17.00 -44.59 -13.15
CA THR A 279 -17.09 -45.26 -11.84
C THR A 279 -17.26 -44.22 -10.71
N VAL A 280 -17.51 -44.64 -9.47
CA VAL A 280 -17.59 -43.70 -8.32
C VAL A 280 -16.21 -43.31 -7.77
N VAL A 281 -15.13 -43.75 -8.43
CA VAL A 281 -13.74 -43.44 -8.04
C VAL A 281 -13.32 -42.12 -8.67
N GLU A 282 -13.55 -41.03 -7.97
CA GLU A 282 -13.02 -39.72 -8.32
C GLU A 282 -11.47 -39.76 -8.39
N THR A 283 -10.90 -39.17 -9.44
CA THR A 283 -9.43 -39.09 -9.65
C THR A 283 -8.81 -37.79 -9.18
N HIS A 284 -9.62 -36.75 -8.93
CA HIS A 284 -9.21 -35.40 -8.52
C HIS A 284 -8.32 -34.65 -9.53
N LEU A 285 -8.53 -34.91 -10.82
CA LEU A 285 -7.83 -34.31 -11.97
C LEU A 285 -8.78 -33.35 -12.70
N GLY A 286 -8.24 -32.49 -13.58
CA GLY A 286 -9.08 -31.68 -14.50
C GLY A 286 -9.34 -32.37 -15.85
N PHE A 287 -9.09 -33.68 -15.96
CA PHE A 287 -9.22 -34.47 -17.19
C PHE A 287 -9.69 -35.89 -16.84
N LEU A 288 -10.29 -36.60 -17.81
CA LEU A 288 -10.75 -37.97 -17.57
C LEU A 288 -9.61 -38.97 -17.78
N VAL A 289 -9.53 -39.96 -16.89
CA VAL A 289 -8.66 -41.13 -17.02
C VAL A 289 -9.51 -42.35 -17.37
N GLN A 290 -9.13 -43.07 -18.42
CA GLN A 290 -9.71 -44.35 -18.80
C GLN A 290 -8.64 -45.45 -18.78
N GLY A 291 -9.01 -46.66 -18.40
CA GLY A 291 -8.14 -47.84 -18.58
C GLY A 291 -8.86 -49.17 -18.39
N PRO A 292 -8.17 -50.31 -18.64
CA PRO A 292 -8.71 -51.64 -18.44
C PRO A 292 -8.59 -52.08 -16.98
N TYR A 293 -9.06 -51.23 -16.05
CA TYR A 293 -8.93 -51.44 -14.61
C TYR A 293 -9.84 -52.58 -14.13
N SER A 294 -9.33 -53.36 -13.18
CA SER A 294 -10.07 -54.40 -12.46
C SER A 294 -10.96 -53.76 -11.40
N THR A 295 -12.28 -53.92 -11.53
CA THR A 295 -13.30 -53.32 -10.66
C THR A 295 -13.90 -54.32 -9.66
N THR A 296 -14.71 -53.81 -8.73
CA THR A 296 -15.60 -54.61 -7.86
C THR A 296 -16.67 -55.34 -8.67
N PRO A 297 -17.38 -56.35 -8.10
CA PRO A 297 -18.52 -56.99 -8.77
C PRO A 297 -19.64 -56.03 -9.16
N SER A 298 -19.85 -54.93 -8.42
CA SER A 298 -20.76 -53.83 -8.75
C SER A 298 -20.20 -52.83 -9.79
N ARG A 299 -18.97 -53.05 -10.27
CA ARG A 299 -18.16 -52.18 -11.14
C ARG A 299 -17.83 -50.76 -10.65
N GLU A 300 -18.55 -50.24 -9.67
CA GLU A 300 -18.44 -48.87 -9.15
C GLU A 300 -17.05 -48.49 -8.62
N ASN A 301 -16.22 -49.44 -8.16
CA ASN A 301 -14.98 -49.16 -7.45
C ASN A 301 -13.81 -50.03 -7.94
N ILE A 302 -12.57 -49.58 -7.72
CA ILE A 302 -11.35 -50.36 -8.04
C ILE A 302 -10.56 -50.71 -6.76
N PRO A 303 -10.16 -51.98 -6.55
CA PRO A 303 -9.40 -52.38 -5.36
C PRO A 303 -8.03 -51.70 -5.27
N LEU A 304 -7.72 -51.14 -4.09
CA LEU A 304 -6.47 -50.42 -3.79
C LEU A 304 -5.21 -51.29 -3.92
N GLY A 305 -5.31 -52.57 -3.52
CA GLY A 305 -4.18 -53.51 -3.46
C GLY A 305 -3.97 -54.35 -4.72
N ASP A 306 -4.69 -54.08 -5.81
CA ASP A 306 -4.59 -54.87 -7.03
C ASP A 306 -3.34 -54.49 -7.86
N PRO A 307 -2.41 -55.43 -8.15
CA PRO A 307 -1.18 -55.13 -8.86
C PRO A 307 -1.38 -54.64 -10.30
N TRP A 308 -2.44 -55.10 -10.97
CA TRP A 308 -2.74 -54.68 -12.35
C TRP A 308 -3.21 -53.23 -12.38
N ASN A 309 -4.14 -52.84 -11.50
CA ASN A 309 -4.56 -51.45 -11.31
C ASN A 309 -3.37 -50.52 -10.96
N GLN A 310 -2.43 -50.98 -10.13
CA GLN A 310 -1.23 -50.24 -9.79
C GLN A 310 -0.31 -50.06 -11.01
N HIS A 311 -0.10 -51.09 -11.82
CA HIS A 311 0.62 -50.98 -13.10
C HIS A 311 -0.06 -49.99 -14.06
N LEU A 312 -1.39 -50.03 -14.19
CA LEU A 312 -2.13 -49.09 -15.04
C LEU A 312 -1.99 -47.64 -14.57
N VAL A 313 -1.97 -47.37 -13.26
CA VAL A 313 -1.67 -46.01 -12.76
C VAL A 313 -0.25 -45.56 -13.14
N MET A 314 0.76 -46.45 -13.13
CA MET A 314 2.12 -46.11 -13.58
C MET A 314 2.18 -45.81 -15.09
N GLU A 315 1.45 -46.56 -15.91
CA GLU A 315 1.34 -46.28 -17.36
C GLU A 315 0.60 -44.95 -17.63
N THR A 316 -0.51 -44.68 -16.94
CA THR A 316 -1.23 -43.40 -17.01
C THR A 316 -0.36 -42.23 -16.54
N SER A 317 0.43 -42.41 -15.47
CA SER A 317 1.39 -41.40 -14.98
C SER A 317 2.44 -41.06 -16.04
N SER A 318 2.93 -42.08 -16.75
CA SER A 318 3.93 -41.93 -17.83
C SER A 318 3.32 -41.27 -19.08
N LEU A 319 2.10 -41.66 -19.45
CA LEU A 319 1.34 -41.07 -20.55
C LEU A 319 1.01 -39.59 -20.30
N LEU A 320 0.74 -39.20 -19.05
CA LEU A 320 0.53 -37.80 -18.66
C LEU A 320 1.77 -36.93 -18.92
N VAL A 321 2.96 -37.42 -18.57
CA VAL A 321 4.22 -36.68 -18.82
C VAL A 321 4.50 -36.56 -20.34
N GLU A 322 4.20 -37.59 -21.12
CA GLU A 322 4.25 -37.52 -22.59
C GLU A 322 3.25 -36.53 -23.17
N ALA A 323 2.02 -36.50 -22.67
CA ALA A 323 1.01 -35.51 -23.05
C ALA A 323 1.49 -34.08 -22.74
N MET A 324 2.00 -33.82 -21.52
CA MET A 324 2.55 -32.51 -21.13
C MET A 324 3.68 -32.05 -22.07
N ARG A 325 4.60 -32.95 -22.46
CA ARG A 325 5.67 -32.67 -23.43
C ARG A 325 5.14 -32.32 -24.82
N TRP A 326 4.10 -33.02 -25.29
CA TRP A 326 3.43 -32.73 -26.57
C TRP A 326 2.66 -31.40 -26.53
N LEU A 327 1.94 -31.13 -25.44
CA LEU A 327 1.18 -29.89 -25.21
C LEU A 327 2.08 -28.65 -25.15
N ARG A 328 3.28 -28.79 -24.56
CA ARG A 328 4.38 -27.82 -24.64
C ARG A 328 4.80 -27.58 -26.10
N GLU A 329 5.04 -28.64 -26.87
CA GLU A 329 5.46 -28.55 -28.28
C GLU A 329 4.39 -27.92 -29.19
N LYS A 330 3.10 -28.03 -28.84
CA LYS A 330 2.00 -27.29 -29.48
C LYS A 330 1.80 -25.86 -28.93
N LYS A 331 2.55 -25.45 -27.91
CA LYS A 331 2.35 -24.18 -27.16
C LYS A 331 0.91 -24.01 -26.62
N THR A 332 0.35 -25.12 -26.11
CA THR A 332 -0.98 -25.20 -25.47
C THR A 332 -0.91 -25.61 -23.99
N LEU A 333 0.28 -25.90 -23.47
CA LEU A 333 0.50 -26.03 -22.03
C LEU A 333 0.48 -24.63 -21.40
N ASP A 334 -0.60 -24.30 -20.70
CA ASP A 334 -0.85 -23.02 -20.04
C ASP A 334 -1.27 -23.21 -18.56
N VAL A 335 -1.60 -22.12 -17.86
CA VAL A 335 -2.00 -22.17 -16.44
C VAL A 335 -3.35 -22.88 -16.23
N SER A 336 -4.25 -22.86 -17.20
CA SER A 336 -5.50 -23.64 -17.16
C SER A 336 -5.20 -25.14 -17.21
N LEU A 337 -4.26 -25.56 -18.07
CA LEU A 337 -3.79 -26.93 -18.14
C LEU A 337 -3.05 -27.33 -16.85
N LEU A 338 -2.24 -26.44 -16.25
CA LEU A 338 -1.61 -26.72 -14.94
C LEU A 338 -2.64 -27.06 -13.85
N ARG A 339 -3.83 -26.43 -13.83
CA ARG A 339 -4.92 -26.77 -12.91
C ARG A 339 -5.52 -28.15 -13.14
N CYS A 340 -5.33 -28.74 -14.32
CA CYS A 340 -5.80 -30.08 -14.62
C CYS A 340 -4.92 -31.18 -14.01
N LEU A 341 -3.70 -30.83 -13.59
CA LEU A 341 -2.68 -31.77 -13.13
C LEU A 341 -2.84 -32.10 -11.63
N PRO A 342 -2.26 -33.21 -11.15
CA PRO A 342 -2.19 -33.53 -9.73
C PRO A 342 -1.23 -32.58 -8.98
N VAL A 343 -1.74 -31.40 -8.61
CA VAL A 343 -1.02 -30.33 -7.90
C VAL A 343 -1.42 -30.18 -6.43
N ASP A 344 -2.43 -30.92 -5.97
CA ASP A 344 -2.96 -30.84 -4.61
C ASP A 344 -2.39 -31.96 -3.71
N PRO A 345 -1.44 -31.68 -2.80
CA PRO A 345 -0.81 -32.71 -1.97
C PRO A 345 -1.76 -33.33 -0.95
N GLU A 346 -2.92 -32.71 -0.65
CA GLU A 346 -3.91 -33.30 0.27
C GLU A 346 -4.77 -34.36 -0.44
N LYS A 347 -5.02 -34.19 -1.75
CA LYS A 347 -5.75 -35.17 -2.58
C LYS A 347 -4.87 -36.31 -3.09
N PHE A 348 -3.55 -36.10 -3.24
CA PHE A 348 -2.61 -37.08 -3.80
C PHE A 348 -1.56 -37.62 -2.80
N ARG A 349 -1.94 -37.74 -1.53
CA ARG A 349 -1.11 -38.33 -0.45
C ARG A 349 -0.63 -39.75 -0.80
N GLU A 350 0.48 -40.20 -0.21
CA GLU A 350 1.13 -41.47 -0.57
C GLU A 350 0.25 -42.73 -0.40
N ASP A 351 -0.79 -42.66 0.43
CA ASP A 351 -1.79 -43.72 0.65
C ASP A 351 -2.93 -43.74 -0.41
N THR A 352 -2.93 -42.81 -1.37
CA THR A 352 -3.96 -42.68 -2.41
C THR A 352 -3.59 -43.38 -3.72
N ARG A 353 -4.62 -43.88 -4.44
CA ARG A 353 -4.50 -44.62 -5.73
C ARG A 353 -3.64 -43.90 -6.76
N PHE A 354 -3.78 -42.58 -6.89
CA PHE A 354 -3.20 -41.77 -7.96
C PHE A 354 -1.96 -40.97 -7.53
N SER A 355 -1.43 -41.20 -6.32
CA SER A 355 -0.18 -40.58 -5.85
C SER A 355 1.05 -40.76 -6.77
N PRO A 356 1.19 -41.82 -7.61
CA PRO A 356 2.26 -41.87 -8.60
C PRO A 356 2.17 -40.77 -9.67
N MET A 357 0.97 -40.30 -10.01
CA MET A 357 0.78 -39.23 -11.00
C MET A 357 1.30 -37.89 -10.47
N PHE A 358 1.05 -37.58 -9.19
CA PHE A 358 1.62 -36.42 -8.49
C PHE A 358 3.16 -36.47 -8.48
N LYS A 359 3.74 -37.63 -8.19
CA LYS A 359 5.20 -37.83 -8.17
C LYS A 359 5.81 -37.63 -9.57
N ALA A 360 5.24 -38.28 -10.59
CA ALA A 360 5.69 -38.17 -11.97
C ALA A 360 5.61 -36.72 -12.52
N VAL A 361 4.54 -35.99 -12.21
CA VAL A 361 4.37 -34.58 -12.60
C VAL A 361 5.38 -33.67 -11.87
N ARG A 362 5.60 -33.89 -10.57
CA ARG A 362 6.58 -33.13 -9.77
C ARG A 362 8.02 -33.37 -10.24
N GLU A 363 8.35 -34.58 -10.68
CA GLU A 363 9.65 -34.93 -11.26
C GLU A 363 9.80 -34.33 -12.67
N ALA A 364 8.77 -34.43 -13.52
CA ALA A 364 8.76 -33.82 -14.85
C ALA A 364 8.96 -32.29 -14.82
N PHE A 365 8.38 -31.56 -13.85
CA PHE A 365 8.63 -30.12 -13.70
C PHE A 365 10.04 -29.76 -13.25
N ARG A 366 10.79 -30.68 -12.65
CA ARG A 366 12.19 -30.47 -12.24
C ARG A 366 13.16 -30.71 -13.39
N ASP A 367 12.91 -31.78 -14.15
CA ASP A 367 13.81 -32.28 -15.19
C ASP A 367 13.56 -31.63 -16.57
N ASP A 368 12.29 -31.41 -16.94
CA ASP A 368 11.91 -30.81 -18.23
C ASP A 368 11.54 -29.32 -18.11
N ALA A 369 11.71 -28.60 -19.22
CA ALA A 369 11.08 -27.30 -19.42
C ALA A 369 9.56 -27.46 -19.67
N LEU A 370 8.76 -27.42 -18.60
CA LEU A 370 7.30 -27.61 -18.62
C LEU A 370 6.50 -26.53 -17.88
N LEU A 371 7.16 -25.57 -17.21
CA LEU A 371 6.48 -24.45 -16.55
C LEU A 371 6.35 -23.25 -17.52
N PRO A 372 5.16 -22.68 -17.74
CA PRO A 372 4.95 -21.57 -18.67
C PRO A 372 5.50 -20.25 -18.13
N THR A 373 6.30 -19.57 -18.95
CA THR A 373 6.90 -18.25 -18.67
C THR A 373 6.01 -17.10 -19.14
N ASN A 374 6.31 -15.88 -18.71
CA ASN A 374 5.63 -14.66 -19.20
C ASN A 374 5.90 -14.38 -20.71
N LYS A 375 6.88 -15.03 -21.34
CA LYS A 375 7.25 -14.84 -22.76
C LYS A 375 6.66 -15.88 -23.72
N ASN A 376 5.62 -16.63 -23.32
CA ASN A 376 5.03 -17.74 -24.12
C ASN A 376 6.06 -18.83 -24.53
N ASP A 377 6.98 -19.12 -23.60
CA ASP A 377 7.98 -20.19 -23.66
C ASP A 377 8.06 -20.94 -22.33
N TYR A 378 8.87 -21.99 -22.22
CA TYR A 378 8.85 -22.93 -21.09
C TYR A 378 10.18 -23.04 -20.33
N VAL A 379 10.09 -23.32 -19.02
CA VAL A 379 11.25 -23.44 -18.12
C VAL A 379 11.10 -24.60 -17.12
N SER A 380 12.21 -25.12 -16.61
CA SER A 380 12.26 -26.11 -15.51
C SER A 380 12.22 -25.42 -14.15
N ALA A 381 11.76 -26.11 -13.10
CA ALA A 381 11.65 -25.56 -11.74
C ALA A 381 12.97 -24.95 -11.23
N SER A 382 14.10 -25.62 -11.50
CA SER A 382 15.47 -25.19 -11.18
C SER A 382 15.92 -23.86 -11.79
N LYS A 383 15.14 -23.32 -12.74
CA LYS A 383 15.38 -22.08 -13.49
C LYS A 383 14.21 -21.10 -13.43
N ALA A 384 13.15 -21.46 -12.72
CA ALA A 384 11.93 -20.67 -12.58
C ALA A 384 12.05 -19.70 -11.39
N LYS A 385 11.43 -18.52 -11.51
CA LYS A 385 11.12 -17.62 -10.38
C LYS A 385 9.69 -17.10 -10.51
N LEU A 386 9.04 -16.87 -9.37
CA LEU A 386 7.76 -16.18 -9.26
C LEU A 386 8.00 -14.71 -8.89
N ALA A 387 7.20 -13.80 -9.45
CA ALA A 387 7.20 -12.38 -9.07
C ALA A 387 5.81 -11.99 -8.54
N ARG A 388 5.77 -11.18 -7.48
CA ARG A 388 4.50 -10.76 -6.86
C ARG A 388 3.64 -9.88 -7.78
N THR A 389 4.25 -8.95 -8.51
CA THR A 389 3.54 -8.01 -9.41
C THR A 389 3.99 -8.15 -10.86
N GLN A 390 3.30 -7.48 -11.79
CA GLN A 390 3.68 -7.46 -13.20
C GLN A 390 4.90 -6.54 -13.42
N ASP A 391 4.86 -5.34 -12.86
CA ASP A 391 5.93 -4.34 -12.84
C ASP A 391 7.30 -4.91 -12.37
N LEU A 392 7.33 -5.83 -11.40
CA LEU A 392 8.58 -6.52 -11.01
C LEU A 392 9.11 -7.49 -12.08
N ARG A 393 8.25 -8.08 -12.92
CA ARG A 393 8.64 -8.92 -14.07
C ARG A 393 9.21 -8.10 -15.23
N ASP A 394 8.75 -6.85 -15.35
CA ASP A 394 9.11 -5.94 -16.43
C ASP A 394 10.35 -5.12 -16.08
N LEU A 395 10.49 -4.71 -14.82
CA LEU A 395 11.70 -4.08 -14.27
C LEU A 395 12.94 -5.00 -14.33
N LEU A 396 12.79 -6.30 -14.08
CA LEU A 396 13.91 -7.22 -13.97
C LEU A 396 13.99 -8.20 -15.13
N THR A 397 15.01 -8.06 -15.97
CA THR A 397 15.30 -9.02 -17.04
C THR A 397 15.73 -10.38 -16.47
N PRO A 398 15.51 -11.50 -17.19
CA PRO A 398 15.98 -12.82 -16.76
C PRO A 398 17.49 -12.89 -16.42
N GLU A 399 18.28 -12.06 -17.09
CA GLU A 399 19.71 -11.90 -16.91
C GLU A 399 20.03 -11.16 -15.59
N GLN A 400 19.28 -10.10 -15.25
CA GLN A 400 19.37 -9.42 -13.96
C GLN A 400 18.93 -10.34 -12.81
N VAL A 401 17.84 -11.10 -12.99
CA VAL A 401 17.37 -12.10 -12.00
C VAL A 401 18.41 -13.19 -11.76
N ALA A 402 19.07 -13.67 -12.82
CA ALA A 402 20.17 -14.62 -12.71
C ALA A 402 21.33 -14.06 -11.87
N ALA A 403 21.75 -12.82 -12.15
CA ALA A 403 22.84 -12.13 -11.46
C ALA A 403 22.54 -11.82 -9.98
N LEU A 404 21.36 -11.30 -9.67
CA LEU A 404 20.97 -10.89 -8.31
C LEU A 404 20.82 -12.09 -7.35
N PHE A 405 20.27 -13.20 -7.84
CA PHE A 405 19.94 -14.37 -7.01
C PHE A 405 20.89 -15.56 -7.24
N ASN A 406 22.09 -15.32 -7.80
CA ASN A 406 23.14 -16.31 -8.05
C ASN A 406 22.64 -17.60 -8.73
N SER A 407 21.68 -17.48 -9.65
CA SER A 407 21.02 -18.61 -10.30
C SER A 407 21.50 -18.79 -11.74
N SER A 408 21.63 -20.05 -12.19
CA SER A 408 22.20 -20.37 -13.51
C SER A 408 21.40 -19.83 -14.70
N SER A 409 20.11 -19.51 -14.48
CA SER A 409 19.25 -18.65 -15.31
C SER A 409 17.94 -18.48 -14.54
N GLY A 410 17.39 -17.25 -14.45
CA GLY A 410 16.12 -17.00 -13.77
C GLY A 410 15.03 -16.52 -14.74
N ALA A 411 14.13 -17.40 -15.17
CA ALA A 411 12.99 -17.02 -16.01
C ALA A 411 11.74 -16.76 -15.16
N TRP A 412 11.03 -15.65 -15.45
CA TRP A 412 9.75 -15.36 -14.83
C TRP A 412 8.65 -16.30 -15.32
N LEU A 413 7.99 -16.98 -14.38
CA LEU A 413 6.75 -17.68 -14.65
C LEU A 413 5.61 -16.71 -15.01
N SER A 414 4.59 -17.22 -15.69
CA SER A 414 3.46 -16.44 -16.20
C SER A 414 2.87 -15.45 -15.17
N GLY A 415 2.42 -14.29 -15.66
CA GLY A 415 1.65 -13.30 -14.90
C GLY A 415 0.27 -13.78 -14.44
N ASP A 416 -0.15 -14.98 -14.86
CA ASP A 416 -1.37 -15.63 -14.37
C ASP A 416 -1.16 -16.50 -13.12
N ILE A 417 0.08 -16.75 -12.73
CA ILE A 417 0.40 -17.49 -11.50
C ILE A 417 0.55 -16.50 -10.34
N THR A 418 -0.59 -16.03 -9.82
CA THR A 418 -0.68 -15.12 -8.66
C THR A 418 -1.50 -15.73 -7.53
N GLN A 419 -1.52 -15.08 -6.37
CA GLN A 419 -2.34 -15.49 -5.22
C GLN A 419 -3.84 -15.42 -5.50
N ASP A 420 -4.26 -14.53 -6.41
CA ASP A 420 -5.67 -14.23 -6.70
C ASP A 420 -6.16 -15.00 -7.92
N LYS A 421 -5.27 -15.26 -8.89
CA LYS A 421 -5.60 -16.02 -10.11
C LYS A 421 -5.43 -17.53 -9.94
N ALA A 422 -4.31 -18.00 -9.42
CA ALA A 422 -3.98 -19.44 -9.34
C ALA A 422 -3.24 -19.80 -8.03
N PRO A 423 -3.86 -19.56 -6.86
CA PRO A 423 -3.24 -19.84 -5.56
C PRO A 423 -2.81 -21.30 -5.39
N GLU A 424 -3.58 -22.25 -5.94
CA GLU A 424 -3.27 -23.68 -5.93
C GLU A 424 -1.95 -23.99 -6.66
N ILE A 425 -1.77 -23.45 -7.86
CA ILE A 425 -0.53 -23.61 -8.64
C ILE A 425 0.62 -22.89 -7.95
N ARG A 426 0.42 -21.64 -7.51
CA ARG A 426 1.43 -20.85 -6.79
C ARG A 426 1.91 -21.57 -5.53
N GLN A 427 0.99 -22.14 -4.74
CA GLN A 427 1.33 -22.91 -3.53
C GLN A 427 2.12 -24.18 -3.84
N TYR A 428 1.72 -24.93 -4.88
CA TYR A 428 2.43 -26.14 -5.33
C TYR A 428 3.86 -25.81 -5.76
N LEU A 429 4.05 -24.80 -6.63
CA LEU A 429 5.36 -24.37 -7.11
C LEU A 429 6.31 -23.97 -5.95
N MET A 430 5.80 -23.22 -4.98
CA MET A 430 6.61 -22.78 -3.84
C MET A 430 6.94 -23.91 -2.85
N ARG A 431 6.05 -24.89 -2.64
CA ARG A 431 6.23 -25.94 -1.61
C ARG A 431 6.83 -27.25 -2.13
N GLU A 432 6.44 -27.68 -3.33
CA GLU A 432 6.81 -28.98 -3.90
C GLU A 432 7.98 -28.88 -4.89
N LEU A 433 8.25 -27.69 -5.42
CA LEU A 433 9.29 -27.43 -6.41
C LEU A 433 10.35 -26.42 -5.97
N ASP A 434 10.23 -25.87 -4.74
CA ASP A 434 11.20 -24.95 -4.12
C ASP A 434 11.45 -23.68 -4.96
N ILE A 435 10.40 -23.19 -5.65
CA ILE A 435 10.48 -22.01 -6.52
C ILE A 435 10.24 -20.75 -5.70
N ASP A 436 11.31 -19.96 -5.51
CA ASP A 436 11.24 -18.65 -4.84
C ASP A 436 10.21 -17.71 -5.48
N GLU A 437 9.45 -17.03 -4.63
CA GLU A 437 8.77 -15.78 -4.99
C GLU A 437 9.65 -14.59 -4.62
N ILE A 438 10.09 -13.85 -5.64
CA ILE A 438 10.81 -12.60 -5.48
C ILE A 438 9.81 -11.50 -5.08
N ARG A 439 10.20 -10.77 -4.03
CA ARG A 439 9.44 -9.67 -3.42
C ARG A 439 10.40 -8.52 -3.10
N PRO A 440 9.90 -7.28 -2.94
CA PRO A 440 10.74 -6.12 -2.59
C PRO A 440 11.62 -6.35 -1.36
N GLU A 441 11.11 -7.01 -0.32
CA GLU A 441 11.84 -7.32 0.92
C GLU A 441 13.05 -8.25 0.69
N ASN A 442 12.99 -9.10 -0.34
CA ASN A 442 14.04 -10.06 -0.71
C ASN A 442 14.97 -9.48 -1.80
N PHE A 443 14.44 -8.60 -2.65
CA PHE A 443 15.14 -7.99 -3.78
C PHE A 443 16.01 -6.80 -3.37
N LEU A 444 15.49 -5.85 -2.58
CA LEU A 444 16.24 -4.67 -2.13
C LEU A 444 17.60 -5.00 -1.49
N PRO A 445 17.75 -5.97 -0.56
CA PRO A 445 19.07 -6.31 -0.01
C PRO A 445 20.02 -7.02 -0.98
N SER A 446 19.58 -7.41 -2.19
CA SER A 446 20.46 -7.97 -3.24
C SER A 446 21.01 -6.91 -4.20
N LEU A 447 20.54 -5.65 -4.11
CA LEU A 447 21.01 -4.52 -4.93
C LEU A 447 22.39 -4.03 -4.48
N THR A 448 23.43 -4.75 -4.90
CA THR A 448 24.83 -4.37 -4.64
C THR A 448 25.25 -3.14 -5.45
N LYS A 449 26.21 -2.37 -4.94
CA LYS A 449 26.78 -1.19 -5.64
C LYS A 449 27.22 -1.49 -7.08
N PRO A 450 28.01 -2.56 -7.36
CA PRO A 450 28.42 -2.87 -8.74
C PRO A 450 27.26 -3.28 -9.65
N PHE A 451 26.21 -3.91 -9.11
CA PHE A 451 25.01 -4.20 -9.89
C PHE A 451 24.32 -2.90 -10.32
N LEU A 452 24.05 -2.00 -9.38
CA LEU A 452 23.38 -0.72 -9.64
C LEU A 452 24.16 0.18 -10.61
N GLU A 453 25.47 0.33 -10.40
CA GLU A 453 26.33 1.15 -11.26
C GLU A 453 26.40 0.64 -12.70
N SER A 454 26.16 -0.66 -12.93
CA SER A 454 26.10 -1.25 -14.28
C SER A 454 24.77 -1.05 -15.03
N GLN A 455 23.74 -0.48 -14.38
CA GLN A 455 22.43 -0.24 -15.02
C GLN A 455 22.35 1.12 -15.73
N SER A 456 21.46 1.23 -16.72
CA SER A 456 21.16 2.49 -17.41
C SER A 456 20.39 3.46 -16.51
N ASP A 457 20.44 4.76 -16.81
CA ASP A 457 19.65 5.77 -16.08
C ASP A 457 18.14 5.52 -16.24
N GLU A 458 17.70 5.09 -17.41
CA GLU A 458 16.32 4.63 -17.69
C GLU A 458 15.88 3.52 -16.72
N TRP A 459 16.73 2.51 -16.50
CA TRP A 459 16.41 1.41 -15.57
C TRP A 459 16.37 1.88 -14.11
N VAL A 460 17.24 2.83 -13.72
CA VAL A 460 17.23 3.39 -12.35
C VAL A 460 15.99 4.28 -12.12
N LEU A 461 15.52 5.01 -13.14
CA LEU A 461 14.24 5.71 -13.10
C LEU A 461 13.08 4.73 -12.88
N GLN A 462 13.00 3.66 -13.68
CA GLN A 462 11.99 2.61 -13.55
C GLN A 462 12.06 1.88 -12.19
N LEU A 463 13.26 1.71 -11.60
CA LEU A 463 13.42 1.20 -10.24
C LEU A 463 12.80 2.15 -9.20
N TYR A 464 13.02 3.46 -9.32
CA TYR A 464 12.43 4.43 -8.39
C TYR A 464 10.91 4.54 -8.56
N GLU A 465 10.40 4.44 -9.78
CA GLU A 465 8.96 4.38 -10.06
C GLU A 465 8.32 3.12 -9.45
N PHE A 466 8.96 1.95 -9.60
CA PHE A 466 8.52 0.71 -8.95
C PHE A 466 8.52 0.80 -7.41
N LEU A 467 9.52 1.48 -6.82
CA LEU A 467 9.63 1.63 -5.36
C LEU A 467 8.70 2.71 -4.77
N SER A 468 8.08 3.53 -5.60
CA SER A 468 6.98 4.41 -5.22
C SER A 468 5.80 3.58 -4.68
N GLY A 469 5.25 3.96 -3.52
CA GLY A 469 4.28 3.16 -2.77
C GLY A 469 4.88 2.01 -1.92
N GLN A 470 6.21 1.83 -1.93
CA GLN A 470 6.92 0.78 -1.17
C GLN A 470 7.82 1.35 -0.04
N GLU A 471 7.65 2.62 0.33
CA GLU A 471 8.54 3.38 1.21
C GLU A 471 8.71 2.71 2.59
N LYS A 472 7.66 2.05 3.09
CA LYS A 472 7.69 1.33 4.38
C LYS A 472 8.70 0.18 4.42
N VAL A 473 8.99 -0.44 3.27
CA VAL A 473 10.02 -1.47 3.14
C VAL A 473 11.37 -0.78 2.94
N LEU A 474 11.45 0.14 1.97
CA LEU A 474 12.69 0.84 1.60
C LEU A 474 13.33 1.63 2.76
N ARG A 475 12.53 2.21 3.66
CA ARG A 475 13.02 2.93 4.87
C ARG A 475 13.95 2.10 5.77
N ARG A 476 13.92 0.76 5.69
CA ARG A 476 14.84 -0.13 6.42
C ARG A 476 16.21 -0.26 5.78
N TYR A 477 16.34 0.15 4.52
CA TYR A 477 17.52 -0.07 3.67
C TYR A 477 18.25 1.24 3.30
N LEU A 478 17.71 2.41 3.65
CA LEU A 478 18.25 3.72 3.28
C LEU A 478 19.70 3.98 3.73
N GLU A 479 20.14 3.33 4.82
CA GLU A 479 21.50 3.40 5.37
C GLU A 479 22.39 2.18 5.00
N THR A 480 21.87 1.19 4.27
CA THR A 480 22.57 -0.09 4.02
C THR A 480 22.63 -0.53 2.57
N VAL A 481 21.67 -0.11 1.73
CA VAL A 481 21.64 -0.37 0.29
C VAL A 481 21.96 0.94 -0.44
N PRO A 482 22.98 0.98 -1.31
CA PRO A 482 23.42 2.19 -1.98
C PRO A 482 22.54 2.54 -3.18
N PHE A 483 21.23 2.71 -2.96
CA PHE A 483 20.25 2.84 -4.03
C PHE A 483 20.27 4.20 -4.74
N ILE A 484 20.95 5.22 -4.20
CA ILE A 484 20.95 6.57 -4.76
C ILE A 484 22.06 6.73 -5.81
N ARG A 485 21.66 7.08 -7.05
CA ARG A 485 22.58 7.43 -8.14
C ARG A 485 22.96 8.91 -8.14
N LEU A 486 24.26 9.20 -8.04
CA LEU A 486 24.83 10.53 -8.15
C LEU A 486 25.02 10.97 -9.61
N ASP A 487 25.26 12.27 -9.80
CA ASP A 487 25.57 12.88 -11.09
C ASP A 487 26.77 12.23 -11.82
N ASP A 488 27.82 11.85 -11.09
CA ASP A 488 28.97 11.08 -11.60
C ASP A 488 28.60 9.66 -12.09
N GLY A 489 27.40 9.19 -11.76
CA GLY A 489 26.84 7.88 -12.12
C GLY A 489 27.10 6.79 -11.09
N SER A 490 27.86 7.08 -10.04
CA SER A 490 28.15 6.18 -8.92
C SER A 490 26.97 6.07 -7.96
N HIS A 491 27.03 5.07 -7.07
CA HIS A 491 25.93 4.76 -6.15
C HIS A 491 26.28 4.91 -4.66
N VAL A 492 25.38 5.53 -3.89
CA VAL A 492 25.54 5.80 -2.44
C VAL A 492 24.27 5.47 -1.65
N VAL A 493 24.42 5.30 -0.33
CA VAL A 493 23.29 5.25 0.61
C VAL A 493 22.63 6.63 0.71
N ALA A 494 21.35 6.69 1.05
CA ALA A 494 20.66 7.98 1.19
C ALA A 494 21.08 8.71 2.48
N PHE A 495 21.30 7.94 3.57
CA PHE A 495 21.71 8.46 4.86
C PHE A 495 22.87 7.65 5.45
N GLU A 496 23.68 8.29 6.30
CA GLU A 496 24.68 7.62 7.14
C GLU A 496 24.72 8.33 8.51
N ASN A 497 24.56 7.58 9.60
CA ASN A 497 24.44 8.13 10.96
C ASN A 497 23.32 9.19 11.10
N GLY A 498 22.25 9.09 10.30
CA GLY A 498 21.18 10.08 10.24
C GLY A 498 21.46 11.36 9.43
N GLU A 499 22.66 11.54 8.84
CA GLU A 499 22.94 12.64 7.90
C GLU A 499 22.65 12.22 6.45
N ALA A 500 22.05 13.11 5.66
CA ALA A 500 21.85 12.88 4.22
C ALA A 500 23.20 12.88 3.47
N LYS A 501 23.39 11.89 2.58
CA LYS A 501 24.61 11.72 1.76
C LYS A 501 24.45 12.11 0.30
N ALA A 502 23.23 12.35 -0.14
CA ALA A 502 22.88 12.78 -1.48
C ALA A 502 21.62 13.65 -1.43
N PHE A 503 21.53 14.63 -2.32
CA PHE A 503 20.45 15.62 -2.37
C PHE A 503 19.80 15.65 -3.75
N LEU A 504 18.56 16.12 -3.84
CA LEU A 504 17.90 16.33 -5.13
C LEU A 504 18.61 17.46 -5.92
N PRO A 505 18.69 17.37 -7.25
CA PRO A 505 19.30 18.40 -8.08
C PRO A 505 18.43 19.66 -8.10
N SER A 506 18.98 20.74 -7.54
CA SER A 506 18.41 22.09 -7.51
C SER A 506 19.01 22.98 -8.61
N THR A 507 18.55 24.23 -8.70
CA THR A 507 19.07 25.23 -9.65
C THR A 507 20.28 26.01 -9.14
N SER A 508 20.68 25.82 -7.88
CA SER A 508 21.77 26.55 -7.23
C SER A 508 23.09 25.78 -7.32
N ALA A 509 24.20 26.48 -7.57
CA ALA A 509 25.52 25.88 -7.50
C ALA A 509 25.83 25.39 -6.08
N THR A 510 26.21 24.11 -5.95
CA THR A 510 26.46 23.44 -4.68
C THR A 510 27.60 22.44 -4.82
N ASP A 511 28.35 22.22 -3.73
CA ASP A 511 29.42 21.22 -3.68
C ASP A 511 28.96 19.91 -2.99
N LEU A 512 27.69 19.84 -2.57
CA LEU A 512 27.08 18.63 -2.01
C LEU A 512 26.76 17.59 -3.12
N PRO A 513 26.89 16.27 -2.87
CA PRO A 513 26.56 15.26 -3.86
C PRO A 513 25.08 15.33 -4.28
N THR A 514 24.82 15.59 -5.56
CA THR A 514 23.45 15.66 -6.09
C THR A 514 23.08 14.41 -6.88
N MET A 515 21.80 14.04 -6.83
CA MET A 515 21.26 12.95 -7.62
C MET A 515 21.23 13.31 -9.10
N ARG A 516 21.57 12.35 -9.97
CA ARG A 516 21.54 12.54 -11.42
C ARG A 516 20.15 12.99 -11.90
N SER A 517 20.08 14.13 -12.57
CA SER A 517 18.81 14.77 -12.96
C SER A 517 17.87 13.88 -13.77
N VAL A 518 18.41 13.02 -14.63
CA VAL A 518 17.63 12.07 -15.46
C VAL A 518 16.85 11.06 -14.62
N VAL A 519 17.43 10.54 -13.53
CA VAL A 519 16.73 9.58 -12.65
C VAL A 519 15.76 10.27 -11.69
N CYS A 520 15.69 11.60 -11.72
CA CYS A 520 14.77 12.44 -10.94
C CYS A 520 13.85 13.27 -11.86
N ALA A 521 13.57 12.77 -13.07
CA ALA A 521 12.85 13.51 -14.11
C ALA A 521 11.31 13.55 -13.88
N THR A 522 10.71 12.46 -13.41
CA THR A 522 9.25 12.38 -13.24
C THR A 522 8.79 13.00 -11.89
N PRO A 523 7.68 13.77 -11.86
CA PRO A 523 7.12 14.33 -10.63
C PRO A 523 6.87 13.29 -9.54
N GLU A 524 6.44 12.10 -9.94
CA GLU A 524 6.14 10.95 -9.10
C GLU A 524 7.39 10.48 -8.35
N VAL A 525 8.52 10.34 -9.05
CA VAL A 525 9.82 9.99 -8.46
C VAL A 525 10.35 11.09 -7.56
N ARG A 526 10.20 12.37 -7.94
CA ARG A 526 10.56 13.50 -7.07
C ARG A 526 9.76 13.48 -5.76
N GLN A 527 8.44 13.28 -5.83
CA GLN A 527 7.59 13.19 -4.64
C GLN A 527 7.94 11.98 -3.77
N PHE A 528 8.23 10.84 -4.39
CA PHE A 528 8.72 9.63 -3.70
C PHE A 528 10.04 9.89 -2.96
N LEU A 529 11.05 10.46 -3.61
CA LEU A 529 12.36 10.76 -3.00
C LEU A 529 12.23 11.77 -1.85
N VAL A 530 11.44 12.84 -2.02
CA VAL A 530 11.11 13.78 -0.93
C VAL A 530 10.44 13.06 0.24
N SER A 531 9.53 12.10 -0.03
CA SER A 531 8.88 11.33 1.04
C SER A 531 9.87 10.49 1.85
N LEU A 532 10.96 10.00 1.25
CA LEU A 532 12.03 9.28 1.95
C LEU A 532 12.86 10.20 2.86
N GLY A 533 12.75 11.52 2.69
CA GLY A 533 13.55 12.54 3.39
C GLY A 533 14.69 13.10 2.55
N ILE A 534 14.74 12.80 1.25
CA ILE A 534 15.79 13.29 0.34
C ILE A 534 15.29 14.59 -0.29
N THR A 535 15.82 15.71 0.18
CA THR A 535 15.43 17.05 -0.29
C THR A 535 16.49 17.64 -1.22
N GLU A 536 16.19 18.80 -1.82
CA GLU A 536 17.23 19.67 -2.37
C GLU A 536 18.19 20.13 -1.24
N PRO A 537 19.45 20.48 -1.56
CA PRO A 537 20.44 20.86 -0.56
C PRO A 537 20.13 22.22 0.06
N ASP A 538 20.19 22.30 1.39
CA ASP A 538 20.04 23.57 2.11
C ASP A 538 21.31 24.44 1.91
N PRO A 539 21.19 25.67 1.36
CA PRO A 539 22.34 26.54 1.12
C PRO A 539 23.16 26.83 2.38
N VAL A 540 22.56 26.83 3.58
CA VAL A 540 23.28 27.03 4.84
C VAL A 540 24.17 25.83 5.16
N ASP A 541 23.68 24.61 4.98
CA ASP A 541 24.49 23.41 5.25
C ASP A 541 25.59 23.22 4.21
N ASP A 542 25.37 23.53 2.93
CA ASP A 542 26.41 23.55 1.90
C ASP A 542 27.53 24.55 2.23
N VAL A 543 27.16 25.80 2.55
CA VAL A 543 28.13 26.84 2.94
C VAL A 543 28.94 26.41 4.16
N ILE A 544 28.31 25.86 5.21
CA ILE A 544 29.02 25.42 6.42
C ILE A 544 29.91 24.19 6.16
N ARG A 545 29.47 23.23 5.35
CA ARG A 545 30.16 21.94 5.14
C ARG A 545 31.30 22.02 4.13
N ASN A 546 31.14 22.80 3.06
CA ASN A 546 32.02 22.76 1.90
C ASN A 546 32.75 24.09 1.65
N LEU A 547 32.10 25.22 1.90
CA LEU A 547 32.66 26.55 1.60
C LEU A 547 33.53 27.08 2.74
N LEU A 548 33.00 27.18 3.96
CA LEU A 548 33.73 27.76 5.09
C LEU A 548 35.06 27.07 5.42
N PRO A 549 35.24 25.73 5.28
CA PRO A 549 36.54 25.08 5.49
C PRO A 549 37.68 25.58 4.59
N LYS A 550 37.40 26.16 3.41
CA LYS A 550 38.41 26.84 2.57
C LYS A 550 39.12 27.95 3.36
N TYR A 551 38.35 28.69 4.16
CA TYR A 551 38.73 29.89 4.91
C TYR A 551 39.14 29.61 6.37
N GLN A 552 39.49 28.35 6.69
CA GLN A 552 39.92 27.92 8.03
C GLN A 552 41.40 27.46 8.08
N ASN A 553 42.12 27.57 6.97
CA ASN A 553 43.55 27.26 6.87
C ASN A 553 44.43 28.47 7.25
N GLU A 554 45.71 28.25 7.59
CA GLU A 554 46.65 29.32 7.96
C GLU A 554 47.00 30.25 6.78
N GLU A 555 46.94 29.74 5.55
CA GLU A 555 47.00 30.52 4.30
C GLU A 555 45.72 30.26 3.49
N VAL A 556 45.11 31.33 2.94
CA VAL A 556 43.89 31.27 2.12
C VAL A 556 44.28 31.59 0.67
N ASP A 557 44.39 30.54 -0.15
CA ASP A 557 44.71 30.63 -1.59
C ASP A 557 43.41 30.54 -2.41
N VAL A 558 42.76 31.69 -2.60
CA VAL A 558 41.49 31.83 -3.35
C VAL A 558 41.60 33.07 -4.23
N ASP A 559 41.25 32.94 -5.51
CA ASP A 559 41.26 34.05 -6.47
C ASP A 559 40.02 34.96 -6.36
N ASP A 560 40.11 36.16 -6.94
CA ASP A 560 39.07 37.19 -6.85
C ASP A 560 37.70 36.75 -7.42
N GLU A 561 37.65 35.89 -8.45
CA GLU A 561 36.40 35.40 -9.05
C GLU A 561 35.76 34.31 -8.17
N THR A 562 36.57 33.36 -7.68
CA THR A 562 36.13 32.34 -6.71
C THR A 562 35.68 32.97 -5.39
N TYR A 563 36.39 33.98 -4.89
CA TYR A 563 36.01 34.71 -3.67
C TYR A 563 34.67 35.44 -3.84
N ALA A 564 34.46 36.12 -4.97
CA ALA A 564 33.20 36.78 -5.25
C ALA A 564 32.03 35.78 -5.35
N SER A 565 32.26 34.60 -5.94
CA SER A 565 31.27 33.51 -5.99
C SER A 565 30.94 32.95 -4.61
N ASP A 566 31.95 32.72 -3.76
CA ASP A 566 31.77 32.21 -2.40
C ASP A 566 31.04 33.22 -1.50
N ILE A 567 31.34 34.53 -1.62
CA ILE A 567 30.62 35.58 -0.90
C ILE A 567 29.15 35.65 -1.32
N GLU A 568 28.84 35.48 -2.61
CA GLU A 568 27.43 35.43 -3.06
C GLU A 568 26.70 34.18 -2.55
N ARG A 569 27.36 33.01 -2.50
CA ARG A 569 26.80 31.80 -1.87
C ARG A 569 26.50 32.03 -0.38
N ILE A 570 27.42 32.67 0.35
CA ILE A 570 27.20 33.10 1.74
C ILE A 570 26.01 34.07 1.85
N ARG A 571 25.88 35.04 0.94
CA ARG A 571 24.77 36.02 0.93
C ARG A 571 23.42 35.35 0.67
N VAL A 572 23.35 34.45 -0.31
CA VAL A 572 22.14 33.67 -0.62
C VAL A 572 21.74 32.78 0.56
N ALA A 573 22.68 32.08 1.19
CA ALA A 573 22.41 31.26 2.38
C ALA A 573 21.93 32.11 3.58
N PHE A 574 22.48 33.31 3.78
CA PHE A 574 22.01 34.25 4.79
C PHE A 574 20.60 34.81 4.50
N GLY A 575 20.13 34.71 3.25
CA GLY A 575 18.76 35.02 2.83
C GLY A 575 17.68 34.07 3.36
N THR A 576 18.03 32.96 4.04
CA THR A 576 17.05 31.98 4.55
C THR A 576 16.03 32.58 5.53
N ASP A 577 14.76 32.20 5.36
CA ASP A 577 13.65 32.49 6.29
C ASP A 577 13.76 31.70 7.61
N SER A 578 14.56 30.64 7.65
CA SER A 578 14.72 29.80 8.84
C SER A 578 15.63 30.48 9.87
N THR A 579 15.02 31.06 10.92
CA THR A 579 15.75 31.71 12.04
C THR A 579 16.81 30.80 12.66
N ALA A 580 16.56 29.49 12.69
CA ALA A 580 17.49 28.49 13.22
C ALA A 580 18.72 28.28 12.32
N GLN A 581 18.51 28.08 11.00
CA GLN A 581 19.62 27.97 10.05
C GLN A 581 20.37 29.31 9.93
N LYS A 582 19.69 30.46 10.04
CA LYS A 582 20.30 31.78 9.99
C LYS A 582 21.25 32.03 11.18
N GLU A 583 20.86 31.70 12.41
CA GLU A 583 21.77 31.83 13.56
C GLU A 583 22.89 30.76 13.55
N LYS A 584 22.64 29.56 12.99
CA LYS A 584 23.67 28.53 12.74
C LYS A 584 24.74 29.03 11.76
N LEU A 585 24.34 29.55 10.59
CA LEU A 585 25.25 30.16 9.62
C LEU A 585 26.05 31.31 10.25
N ARG A 586 25.35 32.25 10.88
CA ARG A 586 25.95 33.40 11.58
C ARG A 586 26.96 32.99 12.65
N SER A 587 26.73 31.87 13.35
CA SER A 587 27.65 31.33 14.36
C SER A 587 28.90 30.71 13.74
N ALA A 588 28.79 30.08 12.55
CA ALA A 588 29.96 29.59 11.81
C ALA A 588 30.77 30.74 11.18
N LEU A 589 30.08 31.74 10.60
CA LEU A 589 30.70 32.94 10.01
C LEU A 589 31.45 33.79 11.05
N ARG A 590 30.92 33.90 12.28
CA ARG A 590 31.58 34.57 13.41
C ARG A 590 33.00 34.07 13.70
N GLU A 591 33.22 32.77 13.53
CA GLU A 591 34.47 32.09 13.91
C GLU A 591 35.39 31.79 12.73
N THR A 592 35.00 32.13 11.51
CA THR A 592 35.75 31.84 10.28
C THR A 592 36.44 33.09 9.74
N ASN A 593 37.68 32.96 9.26
CA ASN A 593 38.46 34.06 8.69
C ASN A 593 38.12 34.26 7.20
N PHE A 594 36.92 34.77 6.90
CA PHE A 594 36.44 34.89 5.50
C PHE A 594 36.35 36.34 4.97
N VAL A 595 36.59 37.35 5.80
CA VAL A 595 36.44 38.76 5.42
C VAL A 595 37.77 39.31 4.89
N MET A 596 37.83 39.66 3.61
CA MET A 596 38.99 40.35 3.03
C MET A 596 39.06 41.79 3.56
N VAL A 597 40.19 42.13 4.16
CA VAL A 597 40.45 43.40 4.84
C VAL A 597 41.79 44.00 4.45
N VAL A 598 41.94 45.30 4.61
CA VAL A 598 43.20 46.04 4.53
C VAL A 598 43.60 46.53 5.92
N ASP A 599 44.87 46.38 6.29
CA ASP A 599 45.46 47.13 7.41
C ASP A 599 45.69 48.58 6.98
N THR A 600 45.07 49.54 7.66
CA THR A 600 45.17 50.95 7.30
C THR A 600 46.58 51.55 7.45
N GLY A 601 47.51 50.89 8.13
CA GLY A 601 48.88 51.38 8.34
C GLY A 601 49.86 51.04 7.21
N ASP A 602 49.73 49.85 6.60
CA ASP A 602 50.65 49.39 5.55
C ASP A 602 49.99 49.08 4.19
N GLY A 603 48.65 49.09 4.13
CA GLY A 603 47.88 48.90 2.90
C GLY A 603 47.82 47.46 2.39
N LYS A 604 48.38 46.48 3.11
CA LYS A 604 48.31 45.07 2.71
C LYS A 604 46.93 44.46 3.01
N THR A 605 46.57 43.48 2.20
CA THR A 605 45.36 42.68 2.33
C THR A 605 45.57 41.44 3.20
N TYR A 606 44.61 41.15 4.07
CA TYR A 606 44.57 39.96 4.94
C TYR A 606 43.14 39.40 4.96
N VAL A 607 42.94 38.20 5.53
CA VAL A 607 41.61 37.62 5.79
C VAL A 607 41.38 37.52 7.29
N ALA A 608 40.24 38.01 7.78
CA ALA A 608 39.98 38.17 9.21
C ALA A 608 38.57 37.71 9.63
N LYS A 609 38.34 37.53 10.94
CA LYS A 609 37.00 37.28 11.51
C LYS A 609 36.16 38.55 11.48
N PRO A 610 34.84 38.49 11.24
CA PRO A 610 33.99 39.67 11.29
C PRO A 610 34.18 40.52 12.57
N SER A 611 34.24 39.88 13.75
CA SER A 611 34.47 40.51 15.06
C SER A 611 35.80 41.27 15.23
N GLU A 612 36.77 41.01 14.36
CA GLU A 612 38.07 41.69 14.35
C GLU A 612 38.05 42.95 13.47
N THR A 613 37.00 43.15 12.67
CA THR A 613 36.99 44.08 11.53
C THR A 613 36.02 45.27 11.68
N TYR A 614 36.42 46.38 11.08
CA TYR A 614 35.59 47.56 10.87
C TYR A 614 34.98 47.56 9.46
N ILE A 615 33.69 47.92 9.38
CA ILE A 615 33.04 48.20 8.10
C ILE A 615 33.66 49.48 7.51
N ALA A 616 33.95 49.44 6.21
CA ALA A 616 34.50 50.56 5.46
C ALA A 616 33.48 51.70 5.27
N THR A 617 33.34 52.53 6.30
CA THR A 617 32.64 53.82 6.28
C THR A 617 33.64 54.95 6.15
N ASP A 618 33.27 56.03 5.45
CA ASP A 618 34.12 57.19 5.21
C ASP A 618 34.72 57.76 6.52
N ARG A 619 33.89 57.83 7.57
CA ARG A 619 34.28 58.28 8.92
C ARG A 619 35.39 57.41 9.53
N LEU A 620 35.28 56.07 9.48
CA LEU A 620 36.29 55.17 10.05
C LEU A 620 37.55 55.08 9.18
N GLN A 621 37.40 55.17 7.85
CA GLN A 621 38.54 55.24 6.93
C GLN A 621 39.35 56.53 7.13
N GLN A 622 38.69 57.68 7.26
CA GLN A 622 39.34 58.96 7.56
C GLN A 622 40.03 58.96 8.93
N LEU A 623 39.40 58.35 9.95
CA LEU A 623 39.97 58.26 11.29
C LEU A 623 41.29 57.47 11.29
N PHE A 624 41.26 56.25 10.77
CA PHE A 624 42.36 55.29 10.90
C PHE A 624 43.38 55.26 9.74
N ALA A 625 43.21 56.04 8.67
CA ALA A 625 44.17 56.08 7.55
C ALA A 625 45.64 56.29 8.00
N GLY A 626 46.53 55.32 7.78
CA GLY A 626 47.93 55.34 8.25
C GLY A 626 48.17 54.81 9.66
N VAL A 627 47.13 54.41 10.40
CA VAL A 627 47.23 53.78 11.72
C VAL A 627 47.38 52.26 11.54
N PRO A 628 48.43 51.61 12.09
CA PRO A 628 48.71 50.20 11.86
C PRO A 628 47.93 49.26 12.79
N ASN A 629 47.73 48.02 12.33
CA ASN A 629 46.97 46.94 12.97
C ASN A 629 45.46 47.19 13.04
N ILE A 630 44.91 47.98 12.11
CA ILE A 630 43.46 48.26 12.04
C ILE A 630 42.88 47.70 10.75
N MET A 631 42.12 46.62 10.91
CA MET A 631 41.52 45.88 9.81
C MET A 631 40.18 46.51 9.39
N ILE A 632 40.15 47.11 8.19
CA ILE A 632 38.95 47.64 7.56
C ILE A 632 38.61 46.76 6.33
N VAL A 633 37.33 46.45 6.12
CA VAL A 633 36.81 45.73 4.93
C VAL A 633 37.41 46.33 3.64
N ASP A 634 38.00 45.49 2.78
CA ASP A 634 38.64 45.97 1.56
C ASP A 634 37.61 46.32 0.47
N ASN A 635 37.26 47.60 0.39
CA ASN A 635 36.38 48.15 -0.63
C ASN A 635 36.86 47.91 -2.08
N LYS A 636 38.05 47.37 -2.35
CA LYS A 636 38.42 46.91 -3.71
C LYS A 636 37.46 45.83 -4.23
N TYR A 637 37.04 44.90 -3.37
CA TYR A 637 36.16 43.79 -3.75
C TYR A 637 34.71 44.27 -3.90
N ASP A 638 34.17 44.21 -5.12
CA ASP A 638 32.79 44.63 -5.42
C ASP A 638 31.76 43.83 -4.60
N CYS A 639 32.03 42.54 -4.33
CA CYS A 639 31.18 41.66 -3.53
C CYS A 639 31.11 42.03 -2.03
N LEU A 640 32.00 42.92 -1.54
CA LEU A 640 31.98 43.45 -0.16
C LEU A 640 31.35 44.84 -0.07
N ARG A 641 30.79 45.37 -1.17
CA ARG A 641 30.06 46.65 -1.22
C ARG A 641 28.54 46.45 -1.15
N GLY A 642 27.83 47.48 -0.69
CA GLY A 642 26.37 47.47 -0.55
C GLY A 642 25.90 47.15 0.87
N GLU A 643 24.65 47.48 1.19
CA GLU A 643 24.13 47.34 2.56
C GLU A 643 23.83 45.88 2.94
N ASP A 644 23.34 45.04 2.01
CA ASP A 644 23.09 43.60 2.23
C ASP A 644 24.29 42.88 2.89
N ILE A 645 25.48 43.02 2.31
CA ILE A 645 26.70 42.37 2.80
C ILE A 645 27.24 43.07 4.05
N ARG A 646 27.07 44.39 4.18
CA ARG A 646 27.41 45.12 5.42
C ARG A 646 26.56 44.64 6.59
N ASP A 647 25.26 44.40 6.41
CA ASP A 647 24.37 43.89 7.46
C ASP A 647 24.62 42.42 7.78
N LEU A 648 24.98 41.59 6.78
CA LEU A 648 25.48 40.24 7.01
C LEU A 648 26.74 40.28 7.90
N LEU A 649 27.76 41.05 7.52
CA LEU A 649 29.01 41.19 8.27
C LEU A 649 28.78 41.77 9.68
N VAL A 650 27.94 42.79 9.82
CA VAL A 650 27.58 43.40 11.12
C VAL A 650 26.80 42.41 11.99
N SER A 651 25.90 41.61 11.41
CA SER A 651 25.23 40.54 12.18
C SER A 651 26.25 39.53 12.71
N CYS A 652 27.30 39.23 11.93
CA CYS A 652 28.39 38.32 12.30
C CYS A 652 29.45 38.97 13.22
N GLY A 653 29.39 40.29 13.47
CA GLY A 653 30.20 40.96 14.49
C GLY A 653 31.09 42.11 14.00
N ALA A 654 31.16 42.38 12.70
CA ALA A 654 31.87 43.56 12.18
C ALA A 654 31.20 44.86 12.67
N SER A 655 31.99 45.91 12.84
CA SER A 655 31.48 47.16 13.43
C SER A 655 31.45 48.33 12.46
N ARG A 656 30.32 49.03 12.38
CA ARG A 656 30.18 50.35 11.74
C ARG A 656 30.69 51.51 12.63
N TYR A 657 31.18 51.21 13.83
CA TYR A 657 31.50 52.14 14.92
C TYR A 657 32.76 51.71 15.68
N LEU A 658 33.35 52.58 16.52
CA LEU A 658 34.47 52.22 17.41
C LEU A 658 34.18 50.95 18.23
N ILE A 659 35.14 50.02 18.28
CA ILE A 659 34.99 48.72 18.98
C ILE A 659 35.55 48.84 20.41
N PRO A 660 34.73 48.68 21.47
CA PRO A 660 35.23 48.60 22.84
C PRO A 660 35.89 47.26 23.10
N GLU A 661 37.13 47.29 23.58
CA GLU A 661 37.90 46.11 23.95
C GLU A 661 38.01 46.04 25.47
N ALA A 662 37.59 44.90 26.04
CA ALA A 662 37.71 44.65 27.47
C ALA A 662 39.18 44.36 27.82
N ILE A 663 39.72 45.10 28.76
CA ILE A 663 41.12 44.98 29.23
C ILE A 663 41.18 44.67 30.72
N GLU A 664 42.33 44.20 31.18
CA GLU A 664 42.62 44.15 32.62
C GLU A 664 42.73 45.59 33.16
N SER A 665 42.02 45.88 34.25
CA SER A 665 41.96 47.24 34.78
C SER A 665 43.27 47.67 35.46
N GLY A 666 43.86 48.77 34.98
CA GLY A 666 45.04 49.37 35.57
C GLY A 666 44.83 50.11 36.90
N LEU A 667 43.65 50.02 37.53
CA LEU A 667 43.34 50.71 38.79
C LEU A 667 44.34 50.38 39.90
N GLU A 668 44.92 51.41 40.49
CA GLU A 668 45.75 51.26 41.69
C GLU A 668 44.91 50.92 42.93
N ASP A 669 45.53 50.31 43.95
CA ASP A 669 44.84 49.97 45.21
C ASP A 669 44.36 51.23 45.98
N THR A 670 45.06 52.35 45.77
CA THR A 670 44.70 53.71 46.22
C THR A 670 43.39 54.19 45.58
N GLU A 671 43.23 53.96 44.27
CA GLU A 671 42.01 54.28 43.52
C GLU A 671 40.86 53.35 43.91
N LYS A 672 41.12 52.05 44.11
CA LYS A 672 40.15 51.09 44.66
C LYS A 672 39.69 51.47 46.06
N GLU A 673 40.58 51.92 46.95
CA GLU A 673 40.21 52.43 48.28
C GLU A 673 39.32 53.69 48.16
N LYS A 674 39.70 54.65 47.30
CA LYS A 674 38.90 55.85 47.02
C LYS A 674 37.49 55.50 46.52
N ILE A 675 37.36 54.64 45.50
CA ILE A 675 36.07 54.22 44.93
C ILE A 675 35.19 53.55 46.01
N ARG A 676 35.77 52.70 46.87
CA ARG A 676 35.05 52.06 47.99
C ARG A 676 34.54 53.06 49.02
N LYS A 677 35.37 54.06 49.37
CA LYS A 677 35.05 55.15 50.29
C LYS A 677 33.91 56.03 49.76
N GLU A 678 34.02 56.47 48.51
CA GLU A 678 33.01 57.31 47.83
C GLU A 678 31.68 56.54 47.63
N SER A 679 31.76 55.23 47.41
CA SER A 679 30.58 54.34 47.34
C SER A 679 30.00 53.95 48.72
N GLY A 680 30.54 54.49 49.82
CA GLY A 680 30.04 54.27 51.18
C GLY A 680 30.17 52.83 51.70
N LEU A 681 31.10 52.02 51.17
CA LEU A 681 31.47 50.71 51.74
C LEU A 681 32.99 50.53 51.63
N GLU A 682 33.71 51.31 52.42
CA GLU A 682 35.18 51.47 52.39
C GLU A 682 35.95 50.15 52.54
N ARG A 683 35.41 49.18 53.30
CA ARG A 683 36.06 47.91 53.60
C ARG A 683 35.65 46.81 52.61
N ALA A 684 36.58 45.89 52.32
CA ALA A 684 36.30 44.64 51.62
C ALA A 684 36.86 43.43 52.39
N VAL A 685 36.31 42.26 52.12
CA VAL A 685 36.84 40.94 52.49
C VAL A 685 37.09 40.08 51.24
N GLU A 686 36.40 40.40 50.14
CA GLU A 686 36.51 39.76 48.84
C GLU A 686 36.33 40.83 47.75
N GLU A 687 37.21 40.81 46.76
CA GLU A 687 37.27 41.77 45.66
C GLU A 687 37.28 40.98 44.35
N TRP A 688 36.45 41.38 43.38
CA TRP A 688 36.50 40.85 42.02
C TRP A 688 37.38 41.76 41.16
N GLN A 689 38.12 41.17 40.21
CA GLN A 689 38.92 41.94 39.26
C GLN A 689 38.03 42.99 38.57
N PRO A 690 38.41 44.28 38.57
CA PRO A 690 37.62 45.30 37.90
C PRO A 690 37.61 45.03 36.39
N LYS A 691 36.45 45.18 35.76
CA LYS A 691 36.35 45.20 34.30
C LYS A 691 36.60 46.61 33.82
N ASP A 692 37.39 46.76 32.78
CA ASP A 692 37.74 48.04 32.19
C ASP A 692 37.73 47.93 30.67
N PHE A 693 37.68 49.08 29.98
CA PHE A 693 37.53 49.12 28.53
C PHE A 693 38.48 50.15 27.90
N THR A 694 39.10 49.74 26.79
CA THR A 694 39.70 50.66 25.82
C THR A 694 38.93 50.61 24.50
N LEU A 695 39.38 51.34 23.47
CA LEU A 695 38.83 51.29 22.13
C LEU A 695 39.89 50.78 21.15
N ARG A 696 39.53 49.81 20.29
CA ARG A 696 40.46 49.18 19.34
C ARG A 696 41.11 50.24 18.45
N GLY A 697 42.43 50.34 18.54
CA GLY A 697 43.24 51.27 17.75
C GLY A 697 43.45 52.65 18.36
N LEU A 698 42.84 52.98 19.50
CA LEU A 698 42.94 54.33 20.05
C LEU A 698 44.37 54.71 20.45
N THR A 699 45.13 53.80 21.06
CA THR A 699 46.53 54.06 21.43
C THR A 699 47.37 54.34 20.19
N GLN A 700 47.23 53.51 19.15
CA GLN A 700 47.93 53.65 17.87
C GLN A 700 47.54 54.94 17.14
N LEU A 701 46.26 55.33 17.20
CA LEU A 701 45.73 56.59 16.66
C LEU A 701 46.33 57.81 17.39
N LEU A 702 46.36 57.79 18.72
CA LEU A 702 46.92 58.87 19.55
C LEU A 702 48.46 58.96 19.41
N GLU A 703 49.15 57.84 19.18
CA GLU A 703 50.57 57.83 18.81
C GLU A 703 50.80 58.28 17.36
N PHE A 704 49.79 58.25 16.50
CA PHE A 704 49.86 58.70 15.11
C PHE A 704 49.58 60.20 14.94
N PHE A 705 48.65 60.74 15.74
CA PHE A 705 48.27 62.16 15.76
C PHE A 705 49.46 63.16 15.70
N PRO A 706 50.54 63.04 16.51
CA PRO A 706 51.70 63.94 16.45
C PRO A 706 52.57 63.85 15.18
N LYS A 707 52.28 62.91 14.27
CA LYS A 707 53.02 62.69 13.01
C LYS A 707 52.35 63.39 11.80
N LEU A 708 51.15 63.94 12.00
CA LEU A 708 50.33 64.56 10.97
C LEU A 708 50.61 66.07 10.83
N GLN A 709 50.11 66.69 9.76
CA GLN A 709 50.03 68.14 9.66
C GLN A 709 48.90 68.67 10.55
N PHE A 710 49.02 69.90 11.07
CA PHE A 710 48.06 70.47 12.04
C PHE A 710 46.60 70.44 11.56
N GLU A 711 46.34 70.78 10.29
CA GLU A 711 45.00 70.76 9.69
C GLU A 711 44.40 69.34 9.64
N GLU A 712 45.21 68.33 9.28
CA GLU A 712 44.79 66.93 9.22
C GLU A 712 44.59 66.33 10.62
N ALA A 713 45.47 66.70 11.57
CA ALA A 713 45.36 66.32 12.97
C ALA A 713 44.07 66.86 13.60
N ALA A 714 43.74 68.13 13.36
CA ALA A 714 42.52 68.77 13.83
C ALA A 714 41.26 68.10 13.23
N ALA A 715 41.25 67.83 11.92
CA ALA A 715 40.14 67.14 11.25
C ALA A 715 39.92 65.72 11.79
N ARG A 716 40.99 64.96 12.07
CA ARG A 716 40.86 63.62 12.68
C ARG A 716 40.44 63.66 14.15
N ALA A 717 40.79 64.71 14.89
CA ALA A 717 40.31 64.91 16.25
C ALA A 717 38.78 65.16 16.28
N GLU A 718 38.26 65.93 15.32
CA GLU A 718 36.81 66.10 15.12
C GLU A 718 36.13 64.76 14.79
N VAL A 719 36.67 63.99 13.85
CA VAL A 719 36.18 62.66 13.48
C VAL A 719 36.21 61.67 14.67
N LEU A 720 37.23 61.75 15.54
CA LEU A 720 37.30 60.96 16.76
C LEU A 720 36.19 61.35 17.75
N TRP A 721 35.91 62.65 17.90
CA TRP A 721 34.81 63.15 18.73
C TRP A 721 33.44 62.71 18.19
N GLU A 722 33.22 62.76 16.87
CA GLU A 722 32.00 62.22 16.25
C GLU A 722 31.85 60.70 16.46
N ALA A 723 32.93 59.94 16.27
CA ALA A 723 32.90 58.49 16.44
C ALA A 723 32.71 58.05 17.91
N LEU A 724 33.10 58.89 18.87
CA LEU A 724 32.75 58.76 20.29
C LEU A 724 31.26 59.10 20.56
N ALA A 725 30.69 60.08 19.85
CA ALA A 725 29.27 60.41 19.95
C ALA A 725 28.38 59.32 19.35
N ASP A 726 28.80 58.69 18.24
CA ASP A 726 28.13 57.49 17.71
C ASP A 726 28.13 56.34 18.74
N LEU A 727 29.26 56.11 19.42
CA LEU A 727 29.38 55.07 20.43
C LEU A 727 28.48 55.34 21.65
N GLU A 728 28.39 56.60 22.08
CA GLU A 728 27.49 57.05 23.15
C GLU A 728 26.02 56.77 22.79
N ALA A 729 25.60 57.16 21.59
CA ALA A 729 24.24 56.96 21.09
C ALA A 729 23.81 55.47 20.99
N ARG A 730 24.76 54.53 20.97
CA ARG A 730 24.48 53.08 21.02
C ARG A 730 24.50 52.47 22.42
N GLY A 731 24.95 53.22 23.42
CA GLY A 731 24.90 52.83 24.82
C GLY A 731 26.15 53.24 25.61
N THR A 732 25.95 54.00 26.68
CA THR A 732 27.01 54.53 27.55
C THR A 732 27.81 53.45 28.31
N ALA A 733 27.42 52.17 28.25
CA ALA A 733 28.03 51.09 29.04
C ALA A 733 29.54 50.91 28.82
N ALA A 734 30.04 51.12 27.60
CA ALA A 734 31.47 51.03 27.28
C ALA A 734 32.32 52.10 27.99
N PHE A 735 31.72 53.27 28.29
CA PHE A 735 32.40 54.41 28.92
C PHE A 735 32.66 54.22 30.42
N TYR A 736 32.20 53.10 31.00
CA TYR A 736 32.38 52.79 32.42
C TYR A 736 33.06 51.45 32.63
N GLY A 737 34.22 51.47 33.31
CA GLY A 737 34.70 50.29 34.02
C GLY A 737 33.81 49.99 35.23
N THR A 738 33.83 48.74 35.70
CA THR A 738 33.05 48.29 36.87
C THR A 738 33.92 47.55 37.88
N TYR A 739 33.94 48.04 39.11
CA TYR A 739 34.65 47.42 40.24
C TYR A 739 33.63 46.88 41.24
N THR A 740 33.83 45.65 41.71
CA THR A 740 32.89 44.94 42.58
C THR A 740 33.63 44.34 43.78
N TRP A 741 33.09 44.56 44.98
CA TRP A 741 33.64 44.03 46.23
C TRP A 741 32.54 43.65 47.22
N ARG A 742 32.90 42.90 48.26
CA ARG A 742 31.98 42.43 49.31
C ARG A 742 32.58 42.59 50.69
N TYR A 743 31.74 43.01 51.64
CA TYR A 743 32.03 43.02 53.08
C TYR A 743 30.94 42.23 53.81
N TYR A 744 31.30 41.06 54.33
CA TYR A 744 30.37 40.06 54.90
C TYR A 744 29.19 39.68 53.96
N LYS A 745 28.01 40.27 54.18
CA LYS A 745 26.78 40.03 53.42
C LYS A 745 26.46 41.14 52.41
N GLU A 746 27.09 42.30 52.51
CA GLU A 746 26.86 43.43 51.61
C GLU A 746 27.85 43.37 50.45
N LYS A 747 27.34 43.32 49.22
CA LYS A 747 28.09 43.39 47.97
C LYS A 747 27.78 44.72 47.31
N LYS A 748 28.80 45.48 46.91
CA LYS A 748 28.64 46.68 46.09
C LYS A 748 29.39 46.53 44.77
N THR A 749 28.86 47.23 43.78
CA THR A 749 29.51 47.46 42.49
C THR A 749 29.47 48.96 42.26
N ALA A 750 30.61 49.53 41.88
CA ALA A 750 30.74 50.93 41.48
C ALA A 750 31.20 51.00 40.03
N GLN A 751 30.77 52.06 39.36
CA GLN A 751 31.26 52.45 38.05
C GLN A 751 32.36 53.50 38.20
N PHE A 752 33.35 53.44 37.32
CA PHE A 752 34.42 54.43 37.18
C PHE A 752 34.68 54.67 35.70
N ASP A 753 35.33 55.78 35.33
CA ASP A 753 35.55 56.10 33.91
C ASP A 753 36.50 55.10 33.25
N ALA A 754 36.06 54.53 32.11
CA ALA A 754 36.82 53.53 31.36
C ALA A 754 38.20 54.07 30.92
N ASP A 755 39.17 53.17 30.75
CA ASP A 755 40.56 53.53 30.48
C ASP A 755 40.74 54.48 29.28
N PHE A 756 39.97 54.28 28.19
CA PHE A 756 40.04 55.20 27.05
C PHE A 756 39.68 56.65 27.41
N LEU A 757 38.72 56.88 28.32
CA LEU A 757 38.41 58.22 28.83
C LEU A 757 39.56 58.78 29.67
N ARG A 758 40.20 57.93 30.50
CA ARG A 758 41.35 58.35 31.33
C ARG A 758 42.54 58.74 30.46
N ILE A 759 42.76 58.02 29.34
CA ILE A 759 43.75 58.34 28.32
C ILE A 759 43.38 59.65 27.60
N LEU A 760 42.16 59.79 27.07
CA LEU A 760 41.71 60.99 26.34
C LEU A 760 41.74 62.27 27.20
N ASN A 761 41.50 62.18 28.52
CA ASN A 761 41.62 63.34 29.42
C ASN A 761 43.08 63.77 29.67
N ARG A 762 44.05 62.85 29.52
CA ARG A 762 45.48 63.09 29.86
C ARG A 762 46.35 63.34 28.62
N THR A 763 45.98 62.79 27.47
CA THR A 763 46.75 62.83 26.22
C THR A 763 46.50 64.11 25.44
N ALA A 764 47.48 64.56 24.66
CA ALA A 764 47.33 65.68 23.74
C ALA A 764 46.68 65.21 22.43
N TRP A 765 45.43 65.60 22.18
CA TRP A 765 44.66 65.17 21.00
C TRP A 765 43.61 66.18 20.51
N VAL A 766 43.33 67.25 21.27
CA VAL A 766 42.39 68.31 20.89
C VAL A 766 43.20 69.50 20.36
N PRO A 767 42.87 70.07 19.19
CA PRO A 767 43.58 71.26 18.69
C PRO A 767 43.32 72.49 19.57
N ASN A 768 44.34 73.31 19.79
CA ASN A 768 44.21 74.65 20.36
C ASN A 768 43.91 75.69 19.27
N GLY A 769 43.78 76.97 19.66
CA GLY A 769 43.50 78.07 18.72
C GLY A 769 44.61 78.37 17.70
N ASP A 770 45.80 77.80 17.87
CA ASP A 770 46.94 77.89 16.94
C ASP A 770 47.10 76.59 16.10
N GLY A 771 46.22 75.60 16.29
CA GLY A 771 46.21 74.31 15.59
C GLY A 771 47.06 73.20 16.23
N GLU A 772 47.79 73.47 17.31
CA GLU A 772 48.60 72.45 18.00
C GLU A 772 47.73 71.54 18.87
N LEU A 773 48.02 70.23 18.87
CA LEU A 773 47.30 69.29 19.75
C LEU A 773 47.72 69.45 21.21
N VAL A 774 46.73 69.57 22.09
CA VAL A 774 46.87 69.69 23.54
C VAL A 774 45.85 68.79 24.26
N SER A 775 45.96 68.67 25.59
CA SER A 775 44.97 67.94 26.38
C SER A 775 43.67 68.75 26.53
N PRO A 776 42.49 68.10 26.60
CA PRO A 776 41.19 68.79 26.60
C PRO A 776 41.06 69.92 27.62
N GLY A 777 41.63 69.75 28.84
CA GLY A 777 41.55 70.72 29.93
C GLY A 777 42.23 72.07 29.69
N LEU A 778 42.95 72.22 28.57
CA LEU A 778 43.56 73.48 28.14
C LEU A 778 42.70 74.24 27.10
N VAL A 779 41.70 73.60 26.50
CA VAL A 779 40.88 74.12 25.39
C VAL A 779 39.45 74.41 25.85
N ASP A 780 38.90 75.55 25.45
CA ASP A 780 37.49 75.88 25.65
C ASP A 780 36.66 75.28 24.49
N PHE A 781 35.69 74.43 24.80
CA PHE A 781 34.93 73.69 23.79
C PHE A 781 34.16 74.61 22.83
N GLU A 782 33.69 75.79 23.27
CA GLU A 782 33.01 76.75 22.38
C GLU A 782 33.95 77.28 21.26
N THR A 783 35.27 77.08 21.35
CA THR A 783 36.25 77.49 20.32
C THR A 783 36.53 76.46 19.23
N LEU A 784 36.09 75.20 19.39
CA LEU A 784 36.39 74.10 18.45
C LEU A 784 35.44 74.03 17.25
N GLY A 785 34.23 74.57 17.37
CA GLY A 785 33.17 74.45 16.36
C GLY A 785 32.47 73.09 16.30
N TRP A 786 32.98 72.07 16.99
CA TRP A 786 32.47 70.69 16.98
C TRP A 786 31.02 70.57 17.52
N ASN A 787 30.30 69.56 17.03
CA ASN A 787 28.96 69.23 17.51
C ASN A 787 28.95 68.88 19.00
N SER A 788 28.17 69.61 19.81
CA SER A 788 28.11 69.41 21.26
C SER A 788 27.35 68.14 21.65
N ASN A 789 28.03 67.20 22.31
CA ASN A 789 27.42 66.03 22.96
C ASN A 789 27.42 66.23 24.49
N PRO A 790 26.24 66.36 25.15
CA PRO A 790 26.16 66.61 26.58
C PRO A 790 26.78 65.51 27.47
N PHE A 791 26.72 64.23 27.07
CA PHE A 791 27.32 63.16 27.85
C PHE A 791 28.86 63.21 27.78
N LEU A 792 29.43 63.32 26.57
CA LEU A 792 30.88 63.41 26.39
C LEU A 792 31.47 64.63 27.11
N LEU A 793 30.75 65.75 27.17
CA LEU A 793 31.15 66.94 27.95
C LEU A 793 31.12 66.75 29.47
N THR A 794 30.49 65.69 30.00
CA THR A 794 30.64 65.27 31.41
C THR A 794 31.80 64.30 31.64
N LYS A 795 32.42 63.77 30.55
CA LYS A 795 33.43 62.72 30.59
C LYS A 795 34.81 63.17 30.13
N ILE A 796 34.88 64.13 29.22
CA ILE A 796 36.10 64.70 28.69
C ILE A 796 36.19 66.13 29.22
N THR A 797 37.19 66.37 30.07
CA THR A 797 37.29 67.56 30.92
C THR A 797 37.89 68.71 30.11
N PHE A 798 37.04 69.48 29.43
CA PHE A 798 37.45 70.72 28.78
C PHE A 798 37.67 71.87 29.77
N LYS A 799 38.34 72.94 29.33
CA LYS A 799 38.53 74.16 30.11
C LYS A 799 37.16 74.83 30.36
N PRO A 800 36.82 75.23 31.60
CA PRO A 800 35.55 75.90 31.88
C PRO A 800 35.45 77.25 31.15
N PRO A 801 34.30 77.57 30.53
CA PRO A 801 34.11 78.84 29.83
C PRO A 801 34.09 80.03 30.81
N MET A 802 34.72 81.15 30.41
CA MET A 802 34.87 82.38 31.20
C MET A 802 33.55 82.90 31.82
N THR A 803 32.43 82.68 31.14
CA THR A 803 31.08 83.07 31.58
C THR A 803 30.70 82.48 32.93
N TYR A 804 31.14 81.26 33.25
CA TYR A 804 30.83 80.56 34.51
C TYR A 804 31.60 81.13 35.71
N GLN A 805 32.80 81.71 35.50
CA GLN A 805 33.52 82.43 36.55
C GLN A 805 32.91 83.81 36.80
N LEU A 806 32.64 84.58 35.73
CA LEU A 806 32.01 85.90 35.81
C LEU A 806 30.64 85.87 36.52
N ALA A 807 29.82 84.85 36.26
CA ALA A 807 28.55 84.64 36.95
C ALA A 807 28.73 84.57 38.49
N LYS A 808 29.73 83.79 38.90
CA LYS A 808 30.00 83.46 40.31
C LYS A 808 30.63 84.62 41.07
N GLU A 809 31.44 85.45 40.41
CA GLU A 809 32.01 86.67 41.01
C GLU A 809 30.97 87.78 41.22
N VAL A 810 29.92 87.82 40.39
CA VAL A 810 28.78 88.77 40.53
C VAL A 810 27.67 88.20 41.44
N GLY A 811 27.85 86.99 41.99
CA GLY A 811 26.92 86.36 42.93
C GLY A 811 25.63 85.80 42.30
N ILE A 812 25.64 85.55 40.98
CA ILE A 812 24.53 84.94 40.26
C ILE A 812 24.72 83.43 40.23
N ASP A 813 23.70 82.67 40.61
CA ASP A 813 23.73 81.21 40.47
C ASP A 813 23.78 80.82 38.98
N PRO A 814 24.78 80.03 38.52
CA PRO A 814 24.92 79.70 37.11
C PRO A 814 23.70 79.02 36.47
N SER A 815 22.88 78.29 37.26
CA SER A 815 21.65 77.66 36.77
C SER A 815 20.61 78.70 36.29
N VAL A 816 20.64 79.93 36.82
CA VAL A 816 19.79 81.04 36.38
C VAL A 816 20.18 81.53 34.98
N LEU A 817 21.48 81.48 34.63
CA LEU A 817 21.92 81.85 33.28
C LEU A 817 21.42 80.84 32.23
N ASP A 818 21.47 79.54 32.52
CA ASP A 818 20.88 78.52 31.65
C ASP A 818 19.36 78.66 31.53
N LEU A 819 18.67 79.05 32.61
CA LEU A 819 17.24 79.33 32.58
C LEU A 819 16.92 80.51 31.64
N LEU A 820 17.70 81.60 31.73
CA LEU A 820 17.57 82.77 30.85
C LEU A 820 17.93 82.44 29.38
N ARG A 821 18.97 81.64 29.15
CA ARG A 821 19.41 81.16 27.81
C ARG A 821 18.30 80.31 27.18
N LYS A 822 17.69 79.38 27.93
CA LYS A 822 16.52 78.57 27.49
C LYS A 822 15.28 79.39 27.20
N LEU A 823 14.95 80.37 28.04
CA LEU A 823 13.76 81.22 27.89
C LEU A 823 13.95 82.38 26.88
N ARG A 824 15.15 82.50 26.29
CA ARG A 824 15.60 83.57 25.37
C ARG A 824 15.41 85.00 25.92
N ILE A 825 15.49 85.17 27.24
CA ILE A 825 15.25 86.47 27.89
C ILE A 825 16.52 87.31 27.81
N THR A 826 16.48 88.39 27.04
CA THR A 826 17.64 89.26 26.75
C THR A 826 17.65 90.60 27.48
N SER A 827 16.59 90.94 28.21
CA SER A 827 16.54 92.18 29.03
C SER A 827 15.62 92.06 30.24
N ALA A 828 15.80 92.94 31.22
CA ALA A 828 14.95 93.00 32.41
C ALA A 828 13.49 93.40 32.10
N ALA A 829 13.23 94.11 31.00
CA ALA A 829 11.87 94.44 30.57
C ALA A 829 11.12 93.20 30.05
N ASP A 830 11.83 92.33 29.33
CA ASP A 830 11.31 91.08 28.77
C ASP A 830 10.94 90.06 29.89
N LEU A 831 11.76 90.01 30.95
CA LEU A 831 11.45 89.28 32.19
C LEU A 831 10.18 89.81 32.88
N MET A 832 10.07 91.14 33.02
CA MET A 832 8.92 91.80 33.66
C MET A 832 7.61 91.68 32.87
N SER A 833 7.68 91.38 31.57
CA SER A 833 6.50 91.10 30.73
C SER A 833 5.86 89.77 31.12
N LYS A 834 6.65 88.68 31.15
CA LYS A 834 6.15 87.31 31.37
C LYS A 834 5.67 87.03 32.80
N ILE A 835 6.01 87.90 33.77
CA ILE A 835 5.58 87.79 35.17
C ILE A 835 4.16 88.37 35.39
N ARG A 836 3.57 89.06 34.40
CA ARG A 836 2.27 89.75 34.53
C ARG A 836 1.03 88.94 34.09
N GLU A 837 1.17 87.70 33.65
CA GLU A 837 0.06 86.90 33.11
C GLU A 837 -0.48 85.83 34.09
N THR A 838 -0.06 85.85 35.36
CA THR A 838 -0.54 84.92 36.40
C THR A 838 -0.92 85.62 37.70
N ASP A 839 -2.22 85.86 37.89
CA ASP A 839 -2.86 86.14 39.19
C ASP A 839 -3.73 84.95 39.61
N LEU A 840 -4.05 84.82 40.91
CA LEU A 840 -4.41 83.54 41.55
C LEU A 840 -5.72 83.58 42.38
N VAL A 841 -6.59 82.56 42.19
CA VAL A 841 -7.34 81.84 43.26
C VAL A 841 -8.47 82.67 43.97
N PRO A 842 -9.49 82.12 44.71
CA PRO A 842 -9.98 80.74 44.94
C PRO A 842 -11.34 80.50 44.19
N GLU A 843 -12.40 79.75 44.59
CA GLU A 843 -12.75 78.97 45.80
C GLU A 843 -13.82 77.86 45.55
N ASN A 844 -13.73 76.79 46.37
CA ASN A 844 -14.66 75.73 46.85
C ASN A 844 -16.10 75.45 46.36
N ASP A 845 -16.43 74.14 46.44
CA ASP A 845 -17.66 73.42 46.90
C ASP A 845 -19.07 73.88 46.42
N THR A 846 -20.02 73.01 46.07
CA THR A 846 -20.56 71.88 46.86
C THR A 846 -21.44 70.89 46.05
N ASP A 847 -21.50 69.64 46.51
CA ASP A 847 -22.68 68.73 46.64
C ASP A 847 -23.68 68.38 45.51
N LYS A 848 -23.97 67.06 45.47
CA LYS A 848 -25.30 66.39 45.32
C LYS A 848 -25.91 66.20 43.92
N GLU A 849 -26.11 64.95 43.49
CA GLU A 849 -27.24 64.02 43.76
C GLU A 849 -28.50 64.32 42.93
N ALA A 850 -28.81 63.43 41.97
CA ALA A 850 -30.14 62.82 41.80
C ALA A 850 -30.11 61.72 40.72
N ASP A 851 -30.77 60.59 40.99
CA ASP A 851 -30.98 59.49 40.05
C ASP A 851 -32.05 59.83 38.98
N ALA A 852 -31.95 59.21 37.79
CA ALA A 852 -33.11 58.70 37.05
C ALA A 852 -32.71 57.74 35.91
N ASP A 853 -33.02 56.46 36.13
CA ASP A 853 -33.18 55.31 35.24
C ASP A 853 -33.40 55.43 33.71
N THR A 854 -33.16 54.27 33.07
CA THR A 854 -33.77 53.71 31.85
C THR A 854 -33.37 54.20 30.44
N ASP A 855 -32.68 53.30 29.74
CA ASP A 855 -32.99 52.74 28.40
C ASP A 855 -33.61 53.64 27.32
N GLY A 856 -32.95 53.74 26.16
CA GLY A 856 -33.61 54.26 24.96
C GLY A 856 -32.75 54.41 23.71
N ALA A 857 -32.40 53.29 23.06
CA ALA A 857 -32.11 53.15 21.63
C ALA A 857 -31.01 54.01 20.95
N GLU A 858 -30.36 53.33 20.00
CA GLU A 858 -29.57 53.84 18.89
C GLU A 858 -30.14 55.11 18.22
N THR A 859 -29.27 56.02 17.80
CA THR A 859 -29.08 56.22 16.36
C THR A 859 -27.69 56.77 16.01
N LYS A 860 -27.25 56.49 14.79
CA LYS A 860 -25.97 56.91 14.21
C LYS A 860 -26.00 58.41 13.88
N ASP A 861 -24.85 59.07 13.95
CA ASP A 861 -24.40 60.00 12.90
C ASP A 861 -22.85 60.13 12.95
N PRO A 862 -22.20 60.69 11.91
CA PRO A 862 -20.94 60.13 11.42
C PRO A 862 -19.68 60.93 11.77
N ASP A 863 -18.52 60.28 11.62
CA ASP A 863 -17.27 60.98 11.29
C ASP A 863 -16.95 60.77 9.81
N VAL A 864 -16.42 61.80 9.15
CA VAL A 864 -16.46 61.99 7.69
C VAL A 864 -15.07 62.24 7.15
N TYR A 865 -14.44 61.18 6.63
CA TYR A 865 -13.26 61.28 5.78
C TYR A 865 -13.34 60.35 4.56
N LYS A 866 -14.37 60.60 3.73
CA LYS A 866 -14.33 60.36 2.29
C LYS A 866 -14.83 61.61 1.57
N ASP A 867 -13.91 62.33 0.95
CA ASP A 867 -14.15 63.26 -0.17
C ASP A 867 -12.90 63.22 -1.07
N ALA A 868 -12.72 62.04 -1.68
CA ALA A 868 -11.70 61.72 -2.68
C ALA A 868 -12.17 60.49 -3.51
N GLU A 869 -13.31 60.65 -4.17
CA GLU A 869 -13.82 59.79 -5.26
C GLU A 869 -12.79 59.80 -6.44
N ASP A 870 -12.74 58.89 -7.42
CA ASP A 870 -13.66 57.89 -8.01
C ASP A 870 -12.77 56.82 -8.73
N LEU A 871 -13.09 55.55 -9.06
CA LEU A 871 -14.35 54.81 -9.25
C LEU A 871 -14.37 53.40 -8.59
N TYR A 872 -15.58 53.07 -8.14
CA TYR A 872 -16.30 51.81 -7.87
C TYR A 872 -15.94 50.46 -8.54
N GLY A 873 -16.45 49.37 -7.93
CA GLY A 873 -16.50 48.01 -8.48
C GLY A 873 -16.27 46.89 -7.44
N ASP A 874 -16.72 47.01 -6.19
CA ASP A 874 -18.09 46.65 -5.73
C ASP A 874 -18.39 45.13 -5.69
N ASP A 875 -18.02 44.46 -4.58
CA ASP A 875 -18.87 43.47 -3.88
C ASP A 875 -18.20 42.95 -2.58
N MET A 876 -18.58 43.46 -1.40
CA MET A 876 -18.28 42.87 -0.08
C MET A 876 -19.02 43.62 1.07
N PRO A 877 -19.99 42.99 1.78
CA PRO A 877 -20.70 43.60 2.91
C PRO A 877 -20.35 43.00 4.30
N ASP A 878 -19.97 43.90 5.22
CA ASP A 878 -20.15 43.97 6.69
C ASP A 878 -20.13 42.75 7.65
N ILE A 879 -19.56 42.99 8.84
CA ILE A 879 -19.61 42.15 10.06
C ILE A 879 -19.89 43.04 11.30
N PRO A 880 -21.03 42.85 12.00
CA PRO A 880 -21.04 42.84 13.49
C PRO A 880 -22.18 41.96 14.11
N ASN A 881 -22.41 41.89 15.44
CA ASN A 881 -21.56 41.49 16.60
C ASN A 881 -22.46 41.25 17.84
N GLY A 882 -21.99 40.50 18.86
CA GLY A 882 -22.58 40.44 20.22
C GLY A 882 -23.28 39.12 20.60
N THR A 883 -22.63 38.11 21.21
CA THR A 883 -22.30 37.94 22.65
C THR A 883 -23.46 37.72 23.62
N TYR A 884 -23.57 36.51 24.19
CA TYR A 884 -23.66 36.30 25.65
C TYR A 884 -23.22 34.88 26.03
N ASP A 885 -22.63 34.74 27.23
CA ASP A 885 -22.25 33.47 27.88
C ASP A 885 -23.37 33.01 28.84
N PRO A 886 -23.41 31.74 29.30
CA PRO A 886 -22.90 31.49 30.64
C PRO A 886 -22.20 30.14 30.89
N ALA A 887 -21.07 30.20 31.60
CA ALA A 887 -20.65 29.45 32.80
C ALA A 887 -21.39 28.14 33.23
N GLY A 888 -20.74 27.16 33.87
CA GLY A 888 -19.35 27.09 34.35
C GLY A 888 -19.21 26.33 35.69
N ASP A 889 -17.96 26.09 36.13
CA ASP A 889 -17.54 25.64 37.49
C ASP A 889 -18.04 24.27 38.02
N VAL A 890 -17.46 23.64 39.08
CA VAL A 890 -16.41 23.97 40.10
C VAL A 890 -15.48 22.73 40.27
N ASP A 891 -14.48 22.55 41.16
CA ASP A 891 -14.13 23.15 42.47
C ASP A 891 -12.59 23.09 42.79
N VAL A 892 -12.22 23.51 44.01
CA VAL A 892 -10.86 23.62 44.57
C VAL A 892 -10.14 22.30 44.93
N GLY A 893 -8.81 22.29 45.17
CA GLY A 893 -7.79 23.34 45.03
C GLY A 893 -7.02 23.71 46.31
N ARG A 894 -6.34 24.89 46.29
CA ARG A 894 -5.73 25.65 47.41
C ARG A 894 -4.55 25.00 48.17
N SER A 895 -3.57 25.75 48.73
CA SER A 895 -3.24 27.20 48.70
C SER A 895 -1.89 27.45 49.40
N GLY A 896 -1.27 28.63 49.23
CA GLY A 896 -0.48 29.22 50.33
C GLY A 896 0.93 29.74 50.03
N SER A 897 1.00 30.94 49.47
CA SER A 897 2.03 31.98 49.58
C SER A 897 3.17 31.85 50.62
N GLY A 898 4.41 32.12 50.18
CA GLY A 898 5.18 33.23 50.78
C GLY A 898 6.58 32.97 51.40
N ALA A 899 7.39 34.03 51.34
CA ALA A 899 8.55 34.38 52.18
C ALA A 899 9.90 33.61 52.06
N THR A 900 10.84 34.26 51.34
CA THR A 900 12.24 34.58 51.75
C THR A 900 13.20 33.48 52.26
N GLY A 901 14.42 33.42 51.69
CA GLY A 901 15.61 32.95 52.42
C GLY A 901 16.73 32.31 51.59
N GLY A 902 17.65 33.10 51.03
CA GLY A 902 18.87 32.57 50.41
C GLY A 902 19.96 32.22 51.42
N GLY A 903 20.61 31.05 51.29
CA GLY A 903 21.70 30.60 52.17
C GLY A 903 22.61 29.55 51.54
N SER A 904 23.85 29.94 51.19
CA SER A 904 24.87 29.08 50.55
C SER A 904 25.43 27.99 51.49
N GLY A 905 25.76 26.80 50.95
CA GLY A 905 25.98 25.56 51.74
C GLY A 905 27.29 24.75 51.56
N ASN A 906 27.99 24.82 50.41
CA ASN A 906 29.41 24.41 50.22
C ASN A 906 29.81 22.90 50.25
N ARG A 907 30.66 22.47 49.29
CA ARG A 907 31.52 21.24 49.22
C ARG A 907 30.85 19.84 49.21
N GLY A 908 31.40 18.81 48.53
CA GLY A 908 32.49 18.80 47.53
C GLY A 908 33.26 17.45 47.42
N GLY A 909 33.47 16.93 46.19
CA GLY A 909 34.29 15.73 45.88
C GLY A 909 33.62 14.37 46.20
N SER A 910 34.13 13.21 45.75
CA SER A 910 35.16 12.91 44.72
C SER A 910 35.17 11.40 44.38
N SER A 911 35.47 11.05 43.12
CA SER A 911 36.18 9.82 42.64
C SER A 911 35.68 8.39 42.97
N GLY A 912 35.76 7.47 41.97
CA GLY A 912 35.67 6.00 42.12
C GLY A 912 34.44 5.39 41.43
N ASN A 913 34.46 4.72 40.26
CA ASN A 913 35.42 3.90 39.49
C ASN A 913 35.37 2.37 39.78
N GLY A 914 35.35 1.54 38.72
CA GLY A 914 35.19 0.07 38.71
C GLY A 914 33.71 -0.39 38.60
N SER A 915 33.26 -1.26 37.67
CA SER A 915 33.69 -2.61 37.25
C SER A 915 33.36 -3.73 38.25
N GLY A 916 32.70 -4.85 37.90
CA GLY A 916 32.08 -5.26 36.63
C GLY A 916 31.82 -6.79 36.55
N GLY A 917 30.89 -7.23 35.68
CA GLY A 917 30.59 -8.66 35.39
C GLY A 917 29.75 -9.42 36.44
N LYS A 918 29.33 -10.68 36.26
CA LYS A 918 29.08 -11.50 35.03
C LYS A 918 28.41 -12.85 35.42
N SER A 919 27.50 -13.38 34.57
CA SER A 919 27.13 -14.82 34.37
C SER A 919 26.49 -15.69 35.50
N GLY A 920 25.72 -16.71 35.07
CA GLY A 920 25.07 -17.77 35.89
C GLY A 920 23.55 -17.57 36.03
N ASP A 921 22.61 -18.26 35.36
CA ASP A 921 22.46 -19.61 34.74
C ASP A 921 21.97 -20.74 35.69
N SER A 922 21.23 -21.72 35.12
CA SER A 922 20.68 -23.01 35.63
C SER A 922 19.14 -23.15 35.83
N LYS A 923 18.67 -24.41 35.97
CA LYS A 923 17.29 -24.90 35.70
C LYS A 923 16.71 -25.78 36.83
N ALA A 924 15.39 -25.73 37.08
CA ALA A 924 14.50 -26.84 37.53
C ALA A 924 13.03 -26.31 37.62
N VAL A 925 11.89 -26.94 37.28
CA VAL A 925 11.37 -28.33 37.08
C VAL A 925 10.41 -28.82 38.20
N ARG A 926 9.10 -28.73 37.88
CA ARG A 926 7.90 -29.58 38.24
C ARG A 926 7.64 -30.07 39.70
N THR A 927 6.43 -29.81 40.21
CA THR A 927 5.24 -30.73 40.43
C THR A 927 4.14 -29.96 41.21
N GLY A 928 2.86 -29.89 40.82
CA GLY A 928 1.75 -30.85 41.10
C GLY A 928 0.98 -30.50 42.42
N ALA A 929 -0.34 -30.70 42.64
CA ALA A 929 -1.51 -31.06 41.80
C ALA A 929 -2.85 -30.79 42.58
N GLY A 930 -4.01 -30.79 41.90
CA GLY A 930 -5.37 -30.52 42.46
C GLY A 930 -5.93 -29.13 42.08
N GLY A 931 -7.23 -28.87 41.85
CA GLY A 931 -8.48 -29.62 42.12
C GLY A 931 -9.26 -28.93 43.25
N ASP A 932 -10.53 -28.51 43.14
CA ASP A 932 -11.58 -28.70 42.10
C ASP A 932 -12.61 -27.52 42.18
N ALA A 933 -13.22 -27.10 41.06
CA ALA A 933 -14.32 -26.11 41.02
C ALA A 933 -15.01 -25.99 39.64
N THR A 934 -16.35 -25.98 39.62
CA THR A 934 -17.17 -25.86 38.40
C THR A 934 -17.49 -24.42 37.99
N SER A 935 -17.37 -24.07 36.71
CA SER A 935 -18.22 -23.04 36.09
C SER A 935 -18.40 -23.27 34.58
N LYS A 936 -19.55 -22.85 34.03
CA LYS A 936 -19.77 -22.71 32.59
C LYS A 936 -19.50 -21.25 32.21
N THR A 937 -18.63 -21.00 31.25
CA THR A 937 -18.56 -19.70 30.55
C THR A 937 -18.35 -19.92 29.05
N SER A 938 -18.86 -19.00 28.24
CA SER A 938 -18.87 -19.06 26.78
C SER A 938 -17.55 -18.59 26.17
N ASN A 939 -17.10 -19.26 25.11
CA ASN A 939 -15.97 -18.78 24.30
C ASN A 939 -16.36 -17.50 23.56
N HIS A 940 -15.90 -16.35 24.02
CA HIS A 940 -15.78 -15.16 23.18
C HIS A 940 -14.55 -15.30 22.26
N GLN A 941 -14.76 -15.88 21.07
CA GLN A 941 -13.81 -15.72 19.97
C GLN A 941 -13.89 -14.28 19.44
N GLY A 942 -12.99 -13.42 19.92
CA GLY A 942 -12.77 -12.11 19.31
C GLY A 942 -12.21 -12.26 17.90
N LYS A 943 -13.04 -12.05 16.88
CA LYS A 943 -12.60 -12.01 15.47
C LYS A 943 -11.53 -10.91 15.31
N ARG A 944 -10.34 -11.27 14.83
CA ARG A 944 -9.41 -10.35 14.15
C ARG A 944 -9.32 -10.78 12.68
N SER A 945 -9.54 -9.83 11.79
CA SER A 945 -9.49 -10.05 10.33
C SER A 945 -8.06 -10.06 9.80
N PRO A 946 -7.81 -10.61 8.59
CA PRO A 946 -6.52 -10.52 7.93
C PRO A 946 -6.15 -9.10 7.48
N GLU A 947 -4.84 -8.85 7.43
CA GLU A 947 -4.09 -7.85 6.64
C GLU A 947 -4.84 -6.60 6.12
N SER A 948 -4.66 -5.47 6.81
CA SER A 948 -5.13 -4.16 6.34
C SER A 948 -4.14 -3.51 5.37
N ASN A 949 -4.48 -3.44 4.09
CA ASN A 949 -4.02 -2.37 3.21
C ASN A 949 -5.11 -1.29 3.13
N GLY A 950 -4.72 0.00 3.11
CA GLY A 950 -5.58 1.12 3.52
C GLY A 950 -6.74 1.54 2.60
N GLY A 951 -7.15 0.71 1.64
CA GLY A 951 -8.30 0.96 0.78
C GLY A 951 -9.54 0.22 1.27
N ARG A 952 -10.72 0.84 1.18
CA ARG A 952 -11.98 0.07 1.16
C ARG A 952 -11.97 -0.78 -0.12
N PRO A 953 -12.40 -2.06 -0.11
CA PRO A 953 -12.61 -2.78 -1.35
C PRO A 953 -13.60 -2.00 -2.22
N PHE A 954 -13.25 -1.82 -3.50
CA PHE A 954 -14.15 -1.29 -4.50
C PHE A 954 -15.19 -2.36 -4.81
N ILE A 955 -16.47 -1.97 -4.82
CA ILE A 955 -17.61 -2.88 -4.90
C ILE A 955 -18.53 -2.37 -6.01
N SER A 956 -18.84 -3.22 -6.99
CA SER A 956 -19.95 -2.99 -7.92
C SER A 956 -21.24 -2.74 -7.16
N TYR A 957 -21.94 -1.66 -7.48
CA TYR A 957 -23.30 -1.42 -6.96
C TYR A 957 -24.39 -2.14 -7.77
N LEU A 958 -24.00 -3.07 -8.65
CA LEU A 958 -24.85 -3.94 -9.48
C LEU A 958 -24.21 -5.34 -9.59
N GLY A 959 -25.00 -6.41 -9.55
CA GLY A 959 -24.52 -7.79 -9.78
C GLY A 959 -24.71 -8.24 -11.23
N SER A 960 -23.77 -9.03 -11.76
CA SER A 960 -23.76 -9.58 -13.13
C SER A 960 -24.46 -10.94 -13.27
N HIS A 961 -24.71 -11.65 -12.16
CA HIS A 961 -25.28 -13.01 -12.14
C HIS A 961 -26.71 -13.02 -11.52
N PRO A 962 -27.72 -13.65 -12.15
CA PRO A 962 -29.11 -13.60 -11.65
C PRO A 962 -29.35 -14.41 -10.37
N ASP A 963 -28.65 -15.54 -10.21
CA ASP A 963 -28.96 -16.59 -9.21
C ASP A 963 -27.89 -16.73 -8.12
N ASP A 964 -27.01 -15.73 -7.98
CA ASP A 964 -25.88 -15.74 -7.04
C ASP A 964 -26.33 -15.37 -5.61
N GLU A 965 -27.21 -16.19 -5.03
CA GLU A 965 -27.49 -16.19 -3.58
C GLU A 965 -26.28 -16.77 -2.83
N GLY A 966 -25.21 -15.97 -2.77
CA GLY A 966 -24.09 -16.20 -1.88
C GLY A 966 -24.53 -16.31 -0.41
N PRO A 967 -23.69 -16.88 0.48
CA PRO A 967 -24.05 -17.12 1.87
C PRO A 967 -24.54 -15.84 2.54
N ASP A 968 -25.66 -15.94 3.26
CA ASP A 968 -26.39 -14.78 3.80
C ASP A 968 -25.45 -13.74 4.44
N PRO A 969 -25.57 -12.45 4.09
CA PRO A 969 -24.58 -11.46 4.47
C PRO A 969 -24.60 -11.06 5.96
N ASP A 970 -25.56 -11.53 6.76
CA ASP A 970 -25.53 -11.47 8.23
C ASP A 970 -25.14 -12.82 8.88
N GLY A 971 -24.84 -13.84 8.07
CA GLY A 971 -24.49 -15.20 8.49
C GLY A 971 -25.69 -16.05 8.94
N LEU A 972 -26.91 -15.68 8.54
CA LEU A 972 -28.15 -16.28 9.03
C LEU A 972 -28.63 -17.44 8.16
N ASN A 973 -29.28 -18.43 8.77
CA ASN A 973 -30.08 -19.39 8.00
C ASN A 973 -31.40 -18.76 7.54
N GLN A 974 -31.94 -19.25 6.43
CA GLN A 974 -33.16 -18.75 5.77
C GLN A 974 -34.35 -18.59 6.73
N ALA A 975 -34.60 -19.56 7.62
CA ALA A 975 -35.68 -19.49 8.60
C ALA A 975 -35.49 -18.37 9.64
N THR A 976 -34.26 -18.07 10.01
CA THR A 976 -33.93 -16.94 10.90
C THR A 976 -34.07 -15.60 10.16
N ARG A 977 -33.68 -15.57 8.88
CA ARG A 977 -33.82 -14.40 8.01
C ARG A 977 -35.28 -13.96 7.89
N MET A 978 -36.17 -14.89 7.53
CA MET A 978 -37.62 -14.66 7.43
C MET A 978 -38.24 -14.16 8.75
N GLN A 979 -37.77 -14.64 9.91
CA GLN A 979 -38.26 -14.19 11.22
C GLN A 979 -37.85 -12.74 11.56
N ILE A 980 -36.68 -12.29 11.09
CA ILE A 980 -36.22 -10.90 11.28
C ILE A 980 -36.94 -9.97 10.28
N GLU A 981 -37.19 -10.45 9.05
CA GLU A 981 -37.98 -9.77 8.03
C GLU A 981 -39.43 -9.52 8.48
N ALA A 982 -40.09 -10.54 9.03
CA ALA A 982 -41.44 -10.41 9.56
C ALA A 982 -41.54 -9.35 10.67
N LYS A 983 -40.58 -9.33 11.60
CA LYS A 983 -40.48 -8.30 12.66
C LYS A 983 -40.19 -6.91 12.11
N ALA A 984 -39.40 -6.80 11.04
CA ALA A 984 -39.14 -5.54 10.35
C ALA A 984 -40.43 -5.00 9.71
N ILE A 985 -41.24 -5.86 9.09
CA ILE A 985 -42.55 -5.52 8.53
C ILE A 985 -43.52 -5.08 9.63
N ASP A 986 -43.65 -5.82 10.73
CA ASP A 986 -44.50 -5.42 11.88
C ASP A 986 -44.11 -4.05 12.43
N LYS A 987 -42.80 -3.80 12.67
CA LYS A 987 -42.31 -2.50 13.14
C LYS A 987 -42.52 -1.36 12.14
N ILE A 988 -42.66 -1.64 10.84
CA ILE A 988 -43.02 -0.62 9.85
C ILE A 988 -44.51 -0.28 9.94
N ILE A 989 -45.39 -1.28 10.09
CA ILE A 989 -46.84 -1.09 10.25
C ILE A 989 -47.16 -0.35 11.57
N ASP A 990 -46.43 -0.63 12.66
CA ASP A 990 -46.53 0.11 13.93
C ASP A 990 -46.19 1.62 13.78
N ILE A 991 -45.36 1.98 12.79
CA ILE A 991 -44.94 3.36 12.50
C ILE A 991 -45.83 4.03 11.44
N GLU A 992 -46.39 3.24 10.52
CA GLU A 992 -47.26 3.68 9.42
C GLU A 992 -48.43 2.70 9.23
N PRO A 993 -49.53 2.86 10.01
CA PRO A 993 -50.65 1.91 10.02
C PRO A 993 -51.48 1.91 8.74
N ASP A 994 -51.27 2.87 7.83
CA ASP A 994 -51.89 2.93 6.51
C ASP A 994 -51.25 1.94 5.50
N LEU A 995 -50.08 1.37 5.83
CA LEU A 995 -49.41 0.34 5.01
C LEU A 995 -50.00 -1.06 5.25
N GLN A 996 -50.34 -1.74 4.15
CA GLN A 996 -50.94 -3.06 4.10
C GLN A 996 -49.94 -4.10 3.58
N ARG A 997 -49.95 -5.31 4.16
CA ARG A 997 -49.11 -6.44 3.71
C ARG A 997 -49.56 -6.97 2.36
N THR A 998 -48.63 -7.26 1.46
CA THR A 998 -48.91 -7.99 0.22
C THR A 998 -49.23 -9.47 0.49
N VAL A 999 -49.94 -10.10 -0.44
CA VAL A 999 -50.15 -11.56 -0.43
C VAL A 999 -48.83 -12.28 -0.77
N GLU A 1000 -48.58 -13.42 -0.13
CA GLU A 1000 -47.38 -14.25 -0.38
C GLU A 1000 -47.24 -14.62 -1.87
N GLY A 1001 -46.01 -14.60 -2.38
CA GLY A 1001 -45.69 -14.91 -3.78
C GLY A 1001 -45.75 -13.71 -4.75
N ASN A 1002 -46.13 -12.53 -4.28
CA ASN A 1002 -45.98 -11.28 -5.05
C ASN A 1002 -44.50 -10.97 -5.36
N LYS A 1003 -44.19 -10.51 -6.57
CA LYS A 1003 -42.82 -10.24 -7.01
C LYS A 1003 -42.53 -8.74 -7.08
N GLY A 1004 -41.91 -8.18 -6.04
CA GLY A 1004 -41.22 -6.89 -6.11
C GLY A 1004 -41.44 -5.90 -4.96
N PHE A 1005 -42.32 -6.20 -4.00
CA PHE A 1005 -42.64 -5.36 -2.83
C PHE A 1005 -43.42 -6.17 -1.77
N ASP A 1006 -43.30 -5.78 -0.50
CA ASP A 1006 -43.87 -6.48 0.67
C ASP A 1006 -45.04 -5.73 1.33
N LEU A 1007 -45.06 -4.41 1.16
CA LEU A 1007 -46.00 -3.47 1.78
C LEU A 1007 -46.52 -2.48 0.72
N TYR A 1008 -47.76 -2.03 0.86
CA TYR A 1008 -48.35 -1.03 -0.03
C TYR A 1008 -49.36 -0.13 0.67
N GLU A 1009 -49.60 1.06 0.10
CA GLU A 1009 -50.68 1.97 0.51
C GLU A 1009 -51.66 2.12 -0.66
N ALA A 1010 -52.96 2.14 -0.37
CA ALA A 1010 -54.01 2.35 -1.36
C ALA A 1010 -54.85 3.59 -1.04
N ASP A 1011 -55.26 4.31 -2.08
CA ASP A 1011 -56.16 5.46 -1.95
C ASP A 1011 -57.59 5.05 -1.54
N GLY A 1012 -58.44 6.04 -1.25
CA GLY A 1012 -59.85 5.84 -0.93
C GLY A 1012 -60.71 5.24 -2.06
N SER A 1013 -60.13 4.97 -3.23
CA SER A 1013 -60.76 4.25 -4.35
C SER A 1013 -60.21 2.82 -4.53
N GLY A 1014 -59.21 2.41 -3.75
CA GLY A 1014 -58.54 1.11 -3.84
C GLY A 1014 -57.38 1.05 -4.83
N ASN A 1015 -56.93 2.17 -5.41
CA ASN A 1015 -55.73 2.19 -6.25
C ASN A 1015 -54.50 2.20 -5.36
N VAL A 1016 -53.51 1.34 -5.63
CA VAL A 1016 -52.21 1.42 -4.95
C VAL A 1016 -51.52 2.73 -5.34
N VAL A 1017 -51.15 3.54 -4.35
CA VAL A 1017 -50.46 4.83 -4.51
C VAL A 1017 -49.01 4.80 -4.00
N ARG A 1018 -48.66 3.79 -3.19
CA ARG A 1018 -47.30 3.58 -2.70
C ARG A 1018 -46.95 2.09 -2.65
N TRP A 1019 -45.77 1.75 -3.14
CA TRP A 1019 -45.17 0.43 -3.10
C TRP A 1019 -43.94 0.48 -2.20
N VAL A 1020 -43.80 -0.46 -1.27
CA VAL A 1020 -42.72 -0.49 -0.27
C VAL A 1020 -42.09 -1.88 -0.23
N GLU A 1021 -40.82 -1.95 -0.60
CA GLU A 1021 -39.94 -3.11 -0.41
C GLU A 1021 -39.21 -2.97 0.93
N VAL A 1022 -39.15 -4.04 1.71
CA VAL A 1022 -38.57 -4.07 3.05
C VAL A 1022 -37.30 -4.91 3.06
N LYS A 1023 -36.18 -4.33 3.50
CA LYS A 1023 -34.93 -5.08 3.74
C LYS A 1023 -34.55 -5.05 5.20
N SER A 1024 -34.50 -6.23 5.82
CA SER A 1024 -33.98 -6.40 7.17
C SER A 1024 -32.45 -6.56 7.20
N MET A 1025 -31.81 -6.18 8.31
CA MET A 1025 -30.40 -6.47 8.60
C MET A 1025 -30.09 -6.47 10.10
N THR A 1026 -29.07 -7.23 10.52
CA THR A 1026 -28.57 -7.21 11.92
C THR A 1026 -27.69 -6.00 12.22
N GLY A 1027 -26.96 -5.47 11.22
CA GLY A 1027 -26.13 -4.27 11.33
C GLY A 1027 -26.84 -2.98 10.86
N SER A 1028 -26.06 -2.06 10.30
CA SER A 1028 -26.49 -0.80 9.68
C SER A 1028 -26.01 -0.68 8.24
N LEU A 1029 -26.54 0.29 7.49
CA LEU A 1029 -26.09 0.58 6.12
C LEU A 1029 -24.64 1.09 6.04
N LYS A 1030 -23.97 1.33 7.18
CA LYS A 1030 -22.52 1.62 7.23
C LYS A 1030 -21.67 0.35 7.23
N ASP A 1031 -22.24 -0.78 7.62
CA ASP A 1031 -21.51 -2.04 7.82
C ASP A 1031 -21.51 -2.89 6.53
N ARG A 1032 -22.63 -2.89 5.80
CA ARG A 1032 -22.76 -3.51 4.47
C ARG A 1032 -23.91 -2.90 3.64
N PRO A 1033 -23.86 -2.99 2.30
CA PRO A 1033 -24.96 -2.57 1.43
C PRO A 1033 -26.19 -3.50 1.53
N VAL A 1034 -27.29 -3.05 0.93
CA VAL A 1034 -28.46 -3.88 0.56
C VAL A 1034 -28.64 -3.82 -0.96
N GLY A 1035 -29.02 -4.96 -1.57
CA GLY A 1035 -29.40 -5.03 -2.97
C GLY A 1035 -30.92 -5.06 -3.14
N LEU A 1036 -31.39 -4.66 -4.32
CA LEU A 1036 -32.70 -5.03 -4.86
C LEU A 1036 -32.49 -6.20 -5.82
N SER A 1037 -33.37 -7.19 -5.81
CA SER A 1037 -33.38 -8.22 -6.87
C SER A 1037 -33.80 -7.60 -8.21
N ARG A 1038 -33.54 -8.29 -9.33
CA ARG A 1038 -33.86 -7.76 -10.67
C ARG A 1038 -35.32 -7.30 -10.79
N ALA A 1039 -36.27 -8.10 -10.31
CA ALA A 1039 -37.69 -7.77 -10.32
C ALA A 1039 -38.05 -6.57 -9.42
N GLN A 1040 -37.37 -6.40 -8.29
CA GLN A 1040 -37.54 -5.26 -7.37
C GLN A 1040 -36.99 -3.98 -8.00
N PHE A 1041 -35.86 -4.05 -8.71
CA PHE A 1041 -35.28 -2.92 -9.43
C PHE A 1041 -36.14 -2.50 -10.63
N ASP A 1042 -36.61 -3.46 -11.45
CA ASP A 1042 -37.49 -3.18 -12.58
C ASP A 1042 -38.81 -2.52 -12.11
N LEU A 1043 -39.40 -3.00 -11.00
CA LEU A 1043 -40.61 -2.39 -10.42
C LEU A 1043 -40.34 -0.99 -9.84
N ALA A 1044 -39.18 -0.77 -9.19
CA ALA A 1044 -38.78 0.56 -8.72
C ALA A 1044 -38.60 1.54 -9.89
N LEU A 1045 -38.06 1.07 -11.02
CA LEU A 1045 -37.91 1.86 -12.24
C LEU A 1045 -39.26 2.19 -12.91
N GLU A 1046 -40.25 1.30 -12.79
CA GLU A 1046 -41.62 1.51 -13.27
C GLU A 1046 -42.41 2.50 -12.41
N LYS A 1047 -42.37 2.35 -11.07
CA LYS A 1047 -43.21 3.13 -10.14
C LYS A 1047 -42.58 4.42 -9.61
N ARG A 1048 -41.26 4.61 -9.76
CA ARG A 1048 -40.52 5.86 -9.45
C ARG A 1048 -40.81 6.42 -8.05
N GLU A 1049 -41.33 7.64 -7.94
CA GLU A 1049 -41.58 8.33 -6.67
C GLU A 1049 -42.65 7.64 -5.79
N ALA A 1050 -43.45 6.74 -6.37
CA ALA A 1050 -44.36 5.88 -5.63
C ALA A 1050 -43.69 4.62 -5.07
N PHE A 1051 -42.47 4.27 -5.49
CA PHE A 1051 -41.68 3.17 -4.92
C PHE A 1051 -40.77 3.64 -3.79
N TRP A 1052 -40.72 2.85 -2.73
CA TRP A 1052 -39.83 3.06 -1.59
C TRP A 1052 -39.10 1.78 -1.19
N LEU A 1053 -37.84 1.92 -0.80
CA LEU A 1053 -37.06 0.91 -0.12
C LEU A 1053 -36.95 1.30 1.36
N TYR A 1054 -37.47 0.45 2.26
CA TYR A 1054 -37.43 0.62 3.71
C TYR A 1054 -36.40 -0.37 4.29
N VAL A 1055 -35.27 0.15 4.76
CA VAL A 1055 -34.21 -0.67 5.39
C VAL A 1055 -34.36 -0.59 6.90
N VAL A 1056 -34.52 -1.73 7.57
CA VAL A 1056 -34.58 -1.80 9.03
C VAL A 1056 -33.20 -2.17 9.57
N GLU A 1057 -32.45 -1.16 9.98
CA GLU A 1057 -31.15 -1.30 10.65
C GLU A 1057 -31.36 -1.94 12.04
N ARG A 1058 -30.46 -2.87 12.42
CA ARG A 1058 -30.46 -3.58 13.72
C ARG A 1058 -31.78 -4.29 14.04
N ALA A 1059 -32.45 -4.85 13.03
CA ALA A 1059 -33.79 -5.45 13.11
C ALA A 1059 -33.96 -6.59 14.14
N SER A 1060 -32.85 -7.12 14.70
CA SER A 1060 -32.87 -8.08 15.81
C SER A 1060 -33.03 -7.43 17.20
N GLU A 1061 -32.80 -6.12 17.33
CA GLU A 1061 -32.75 -5.40 18.62
C GLU A 1061 -33.85 -4.32 18.67
N THR A 1062 -34.96 -4.60 19.38
CA THR A 1062 -36.18 -3.77 19.34
C THR A 1062 -35.95 -2.32 19.79
N GLU A 1063 -35.08 -2.09 20.77
CA GLU A 1063 -34.82 -0.78 21.40
C GLU A 1063 -33.98 0.16 20.53
N ILE A 1064 -33.05 -0.37 19.71
CA ILE A 1064 -32.12 0.44 18.90
C ILE A 1064 -32.30 0.27 17.38
N SER A 1065 -33.26 -0.54 16.94
CA SER A 1065 -33.60 -0.71 15.53
C SER A 1065 -34.24 0.53 14.93
N ARG A 1066 -33.83 0.87 13.70
CA ARG A 1066 -34.18 2.11 13.01
C ARG A 1066 -34.63 1.82 11.58
N VAL A 1067 -35.74 2.42 11.17
CA VAL A 1067 -36.18 2.39 9.76
C VAL A 1067 -35.52 3.54 8.99
N VAL A 1068 -34.84 3.21 7.91
CA VAL A 1068 -34.28 4.15 6.91
C VAL A 1068 -35.14 4.05 5.65
N LYS A 1069 -35.73 5.18 5.23
CA LYS A 1069 -36.71 5.23 4.13
C LYS A 1069 -36.07 5.88 2.91
N ILE A 1070 -36.10 5.20 1.76
CA ILE A 1070 -35.49 5.67 0.50
C ILE A 1070 -36.58 5.68 -0.58
N GLN A 1071 -37.05 6.87 -0.95
CA GLN A 1071 -37.98 7.07 -2.07
C GLN A 1071 -37.24 7.05 -3.41
N ASP A 1072 -37.85 6.45 -4.44
CA ASP A 1072 -37.31 6.34 -5.81
C ASP A 1072 -35.83 5.87 -5.85
N PRO A 1073 -35.49 4.71 -5.26
CA PRO A 1073 -34.11 4.23 -5.20
C PRO A 1073 -33.51 3.98 -6.59
N ALA A 1074 -34.32 3.64 -7.58
CA ALA A 1074 -33.89 3.43 -8.96
C ALA A 1074 -33.73 4.74 -9.75
N GLY A 1075 -34.68 5.69 -9.64
CA GLY A 1075 -34.64 6.95 -10.37
C GLY A 1075 -33.73 8.02 -9.76
N ARG A 1076 -33.42 7.96 -8.47
CA ARG A 1076 -32.43 8.83 -7.81
C ARG A 1076 -30.98 8.34 -7.95
N ALA A 1077 -30.77 7.13 -8.47
CA ALA A 1077 -29.44 6.63 -8.83
C ALA A 1077 -28.88 7.41 -10.04
N ARG A 1078 -27.84 8.24 -9.82
CA ARG A 1078 -27.22 9.07 -10.86
C ARG A 1078 -26.00 8.43 -11.54
N THR A 1079 -25.43 7.41 -10.93
CA THR A 1079 -24.18 6.77 -11.35
C THR A 1079 -24.25 5.27 -11.08
N PHE A 1080 -24.00 4.47 -12.11
CA PHE A 1080 -23.83 3.03 -11.99
C PHE A 1080 -22.35 2.71 -12.13
N THR A 1081 -21.82 1.92 -11.20
CA THR A 1081 -20.38 1.68 -11.04
C THR A 1081 -20.12 0.19 -11.09
N TYR A 1082 -19.21 -0.20 -12.00
CA TYR A 1082 -18.88 -1.58 -12.33
C TYR A 1082 -17.43 -1.88 -11.92
N ASP A 1083 -17.21 -3.06 -11.34
CA ASP A 1083 -15.91 -3.63 -11.01
C ASP A 1083 -15.54 -4.78 -11.96
N SER A 1084 -14.44 -5.47 -11.66
CA SER A 1084 -13.95 -6.61 -12.46
C SER A 1084 -14.92 -7.80 -12.53
N GLY A 1085 -15.93 -7.89 -11.65
CA GLY A 1085 -16.97 -8.92 -11.69
C GLY A 1085 -17.91 -8.81 -12.91
N TRP A 1086 -17.86 -7.70 -13.65
CA TRP A 1086 -18.60 -7.51 -14.90
C TRP A 1086 -17.84 -7.98 -16.14
N LEU A 1087 -16.54 -8.29 -16.03
CA LEU A 1087 -15.74 -8.83 -17.14
C LEU A 1087 -16.18 -10.24 -17.56
N SER A 1088 -16.87 -10.98 -16.68
CA SER A 1088 -17.41 -12.32 -16.98
C SER A 1088 -18.53 -12.32 -18.03
N ILE A 1089 -19.17 -11.17 -18.26
CA ILE A 1089 -20.28 -10.98 -19.21
C ILE A 1089 -20.02 -9.87 -20.24
N ALA A 1090 -18.79 -9.37 -20.34
CA ALA A 1090 -18.41 -8.27 -21.23
C ALA A 1090 -17.85 -8.78 -22.57
N GLU A 1091 -18.50 -8.43 -23.68
CA GLU A 1091 -17.93 -8.61 -25.01
C GLU A 1091 -16.71 -7.67 -25.20
N THR A 1092 -15.53 -8.23 -25.44
CA THR A 1092 -14.28 -7.49 -25.60
C THR A 1092 -13.91 -7.36 -27.07
N VAL A 1093 -13.92 -6.12 -27.58
CA VAL A 1093 -13.52 -5.80 -28.96
C VAL A 1093 -12.08 -5.33 -28.99
N THR A 1094 -11.20 -6.06 -29.66
CA THR A 1094 -9.82 -5.62 -29.89
C THR A 1094 -9.77 -4.54 -30.98
N CYS A 1095 -9.07 -3.44 -30.70
CA CYS A 1095 -8.84 -2.41 -31.71
C CYS A 1095 -7.75 -2.88 -32.70
N PRO A 1096 -7.87 -2.60 -34.02
CA PRO A 1096 -6.83 -2.93 -34.98
C PRO A 1096 -5.52 -2.18 -34.70
N ASP A 1097 -4.38 -2.85 -34.85
CA ASP A 1097 -3.06 -2.29 -34.56
C ASP A 1097 -2.77 -1.01 -35.38
N PHE A 1098 -2.42 0.07 -34.69
CA PHE A 1098 -1.87 1.27 -35.31
C PHE A 1098 -0.45 0.98 -35.81
N GLN A 1099 -0.33 0.57 -37.07
CA GLN A 1099 0.97 0.40 -37.74
C GLN A 1099 1.64 1.77 -37.95
N GLY A 1100 2.48 2.17 -36.99
CA GLY A 1100 3.31 3.37 -37.09
C GLY A 1100 4.35 3.24 -38.21
N HIS A 1101 4.16 3.98 -39.30
CA HIS A 1101 5.18 4.19 -40.32
C HIS A 1101 5.95 5.49 -40.05
N SER A 1102 7.24 5.34 -39.71
CA SER A 1102 8.30 6.37 -39.66
C SER A 1102 8.09 7.51 -38.66
#